data_AF-A0AAI8PQ86-F1
#
_entry.id   AF-A0AAI8PQ86-F1
#
_cell.length_a   1.000
_cell.length_b   1.000
_cell.length_c   1.000
_cell.angle_alpha   90.00
_cell.angle_beta   90.00
_cell.angle_gamma   90.00
#
_symmetry.space_group_name_H-M   'P 1'
#
loop_
_entity.id
_entity.type
_entity.pdbx_description
1 polymer ?
#
loop_
_entity_poly.entity_id
_entity_poly.type
_entity_poly.pdbx_seq_one_letter_code
_entity_poly.pdbx_strand_id
1 'polypeptide(L)'
;MPFASAPERSLPPADLDRIEQAAAFVRSNDTASALDVLLPDLTAEERQALAGTLRLAHTALLVFPRTLVGLAEELAERGLHAAELTPSVVVRGRLARRHGRPAGALPVGILRASVPDTPGGRGEIEVFALEVPDGSDLVALAAAERATGDEAHIAFEVVAPTPVVLHGLTALLLDRAGAHADSGGHNPHENSTVLYFRVGEHRIELYVPGRHPELLATHLRRSTPRRPPAVGDGDASKSSGAVGDASKSSGAVGDAPKSLGVLGDASKSLGALGHASQSPTALGHAPQSPGVLGHAPQSPGVLRHAPQSPTALGHAPAARDRPRDRLLHLMTGAWTTQAIAVAAELRLADHLDARPGAGLTLLAELTGCHADSLGRLLRHLAGLGLVAADPDGSYHLTELGEPLRTGAADSFQPLALLYGGPFYRSFGELAHSVRTGEEAFAKVFGEHHFPHFARHPELADLFDRAMAASAPMFAPVAGLVDLSAHRVVVDVAGGNGELLGRLLRAAPHLRGVLLERPHAVEAAEKAFAEAGLADRCRFMAGDFTSEVPDGGDLYVLSRVLHDWDDERCLTILRRCAQAMAPGSELLLIERLLPTDARLSLAVAWDLHMLCNVGGRERTSDHYRRLLDEAGFDFTSCHELPLQAALLRFRRR
;
A
#
# COMPACT_ATOMS: atom_id res chain seq x y z
N MET A 1 54.20 -18.55 1.21
CA MET A 1 52.76 -18.24 1.18
C MET A 1 52.05 -19.36 1.92
N PRO A 2 51.24 -19.08 2.95
CA PRO A 2 50.49 -20.13 3.62
C PRO A 2 49.40 -20.64 2.68
N PHE A 3 49.19 -21.95 2.67
CA PHE A 3 48.08 -22.61 1.97
C PHE A 3 46.77 -22.01 2.48
N ALA A 4 45.93 -21.50 1.57
CA ALA A 4 44.55 -21.17 1.88
C ALA A 4 43.88 -22.45 2.42
N SER A 5 43.42 -22.40 3.66
CA SER A 5 42.56 -23.45 4.23
C SER A 5 41.36 -23.64 3.32
N ALA A 6 41.01 -24.89 3.00
CA ALA A 6 39.76 -25.21 2.31
C ALA A 6 38.60 -24.48 3.01
N PRO A 7 37.65 -23.89 2.25
CA PRO A 7 36.50 -23.23 2.85
C PRO A 7 35.79 -24.22 3.77
N GLU A 8 35.56 -23.81 5.01
CA GLU A 8 34.84 -24.60 5.99
C GLU A 8 33.45 -24.88 5.43
N ARG A 9 33.10 -26.17 5.21
CA ARG A 9 31.84 -26.57 4.56
C ARG A 9 30.66 -25.86 5.21
N SER A 10 29.75 -25.30 4.43
CA SER A 10 28.67 -24.50 4.99
C SER A 10 27.46 -25.35 5.35
N LEU A 11 27.15 -26.39 4.56
CA LEU A 11 25.95 -27.20 4.76
C LEU A 11 26.14 -28.30 5.82
N PRO A 12 25.22 -28.39 6.81
CA PRO A 12 25.18 -29.53 7.72
C PRO A 12 24.87 -30.85 6.98
N PRO A 13 25.38 -32.00 7.44
CA PRO A 13 25.12 -33.31 6.80
C PRO A 13 23.64 -33.61 6.55
N ALA A 14 22.76 -33.25 7.51
CA ALA A 14 21.33 -33.47 7.37
C ALA A 14 20.68 -32.68 6.21
N ASP A 15 21.19 -31.48 5.90
CA ASP A 15 20.68 -30.71 4.76
C ASP A 15 21.27 -31.21 3.44
N LEU A 16 22.51 -31.68 3.45
CA LEU A 16 23.13 -32.35 2.31
C LEU A 16 22.36 -33.60 1.90
N ASP A 17 21.99 -34.45 2.86
CA ASP A 17 21.19 -35.64 2.60
C ASP A 17 19.84 -35.28 1.96
N ARG A 18 19.21 -34.20 2.42
CA ARG A 18 17.93 -33.71 1.88
C ARG A 18 18.07 -33.16 0.46
N ILE A 19 19.15 -32.43 0.18
CA ILE A 19 19.47 -31.94 -1.17
C ILE A 19 19.72 -33.13 -2.10
N GLU A 20 20.49 -34.13 -1.66
CA GLU A 20 20.75 -35.34 -2.45
C GLU A 20 19.46 -36.12 -2.73
N GLN A 21 18.58 -36.26 -1.75
CA GLN A 21 17.25 -36.89 -1.92
C GLN A 21 16.39 -36.12 -2.93
N ALA A 22 16.35 -34.79 -2.84
CA ALA A 22 15.60 -33.94 -3.76
C ALA A 22 16.15 -34.06 -5.20
N ALA A 23 17.47 -34.06 -5.37
CA ALA A 23 18.12 -34.25 -6.66
C ALA A 23 17.95 -35.68 -7.20
N ALA A 24 17.96 -36.70 -6.33
CA ALA A 24 17.75 -38.09 -6.71
C ALA A 24 16.31 -38.33 -7.18
N PHE A 25 15.33 -37.66 -6.57
CA PHE A 25 13.94 -37.72 -7.01
C PHE A 25 13.80 -37.26 -8.47
N VAL A 26 14.37 -36.11 -8.82
CA VAL A 26 14.29 -35.56 -10.18
C VAL A 26 15.12 -36.40 -11.18
N ARG A 27 16.24 -36.99 -10.76
CA ARG A 27 17.04 -37.93 -11.60
C ARG A 27 16.32 -39.24 -11.89
N SER A 28 15.51 -39.70 -10.96
CA SER A 28 14.88 -41.03 -11.06
C SER A 28 13.47 -40.99 -11.61
N ASN A 29 12.90 -39.79 -11.80
CA ASN A 29 11.49 -39.66 -12.18
C ASN A 29 11.27 -38.73 -13.38
N ASP A 30 10.46 -39.21 -14.32
CA ASP A 30 9.74 -38.34 -15.24
C ASP A 30 8.40 -37.90 -14.62
N THR A 31 7.57 -37.19 -15.39
CA THR A 31 6.26 -36.74 -14.88
C THR A 31 5.35 -37.91 -14.49
N ALA A 32 5.34 -38.99 -15.27
CA ALA A 32 4.44 -40.12 -15.02
C ALA A 32 4.88 -40.88 -13.78
N SER A 33 6.17 -41.21 -13.65
CA SER A 33 6.68 -41.93 -12.50
C SER A 33 6.66 -41.09 -11.21
N ALA A 34 6.83 -39.75 -11.31
CA ALA A 34 6.63 -38.86 -10.17
C ALA A 34 5.18 -38.89 -9.67
N LEU A 35 4.19 -38.91 -10.58
CA LEU A 35 2.78 -39.03 -10.22
C LEU A 35 2.44 -40.42 -9.66
N ASP A 36 3.09 -41.50 -10.12
CA ASP A 36 2.94 -42.83 -9.53
C ASP A 36 3.40 -42.85 -8.07
N VAL A 37 4.52 -42.18 -7.76
CA VAL A 37 5.04 -42.06 -6.39
C VAL A 37 4.12 -41.21 -5.52
N LEU A 38 3.66 -40.07 -6.04
CA LEU A 38 2.94 -39.07 -5.23
C LEU A 38 1.46 -39.37 -5.05
N LEU A 39 0.83 -39.97 -6.06
CA LEU A 39 -0.62 -40.16 -6.13
C LEU A 39 -0.96 -41.66 -6.35
N PRO A 40 -0.55 -42.56 -5.43
CA PRO A 40 -0.73 -44.00 -5.60
C PRO A 40 -2.20 -44.43 -5.68
N ASP A 41 -3.10 -43.65 -5.06
CA ASP A 41 -4.54 -43.94 -4.97
C ASP A 41 -5.31 -43.69 -6.28
N LEU A 42 -4.71 -42.98 -7.23
CA LEU A 42 -5.29 -42.80 -8.56
C LEU A 42 -5.21 -44.11 -9.38
N THR A 43 -6.10 -44.26 -10.36
CA THR A 43 -5.99 -45.34 -11.35
C THR A 43 -4.89 -45.04 -12.36
N ALA A 44 -4.43 -46.06 -13.09
CA ALA A 44 -3.44 -45.87 -14.16
C ALA A 44 -3.94 -44.90 -15.26
N GLU A 45 -5.23 -44.95 -15.59
CA GLU A 45 -5.85 -44.04 -16.56
C GLU A 45 -5.88 -42.58 -16.05
N GLU A 46 -6.25 -42.37 -14.79
CA GLU A 46 -6.25 -41.04 -14.15
C GLU A 46 -4.83 -40.45 -14.10
N ARG A 47 -3.81 -41.25 -13.74
CA ARG A 47 -2.40 -40.80 -13.75
C ARG A 47 -1.88 -40.50 -15.14
N GLN A 48 -2.25 -41.30 -16.14
CA GLN A 48 -1.89 -41.02 -17.53
C GLN A 48 -2.51 -39.71 -18.03
N ALA A 49 -3.76 -39.42 -17.65
CA ALA A 49 -4.40 -38.15 -17.97
C ALA A 49 -3.69 -36.96 -17.29
N LEU A 50 -3.26 -37.11 -16.03
CA LEU A 50 -2.45 -36.11 -15.34
C LEU A 50 -1.09 -35.90 -16.01
N ALA A 51 -0.38 -36.98 -16.37
CA ALA A 51 0.90 -36.89 -17.07
C ALA A 51 0.80 -36.20 -18.45
N GLY A 52 -0.38 -36.21 -19.08
CA GLY A 52 -0.65 -35.48 -20.31
C GLY A 52 -0.92 -33.98 -20.12
N THR A 53 -1.19 -33.52 -18.90
CA THR A 53 -1.55 -32.11 -18.59
C THR A 53 -0.53 -31.41 -17.70
N LEU A 54 0.28 -32.17 -16.98
CA LEU A 54 1.32 -31.71 -16.09
C LEU A 54 2.71 -31.95 -16.69
N ARG A 55 3.67 -31.16 -16.23
CA ARG A 55 5.10 -31.40 -16.44
C ARG A 55 5.82 -31.22 -15.11
N LEU A 56 6.58 -32.23 -14.68
CA LEU A 56 7.49 -32.10 -13.54
C LEU A 56 8.46 -30.94 -13.81
N ALA A 57 8.45 -29.94 -12.94
CA ALA A 57 9.26 -28.73 -13.07
C ALA A 57 10.50 -28.83 -12.17
N HIS A 58 10.30 -28.83 -10.85
CA HIS A 58 11.39 -28.87 -9.88
C HIS A 58 11.00 -29.53 -8.57
N THR A 59 12.00 -29.88 -7.76
CA THR A 59 11.83 -30.12 -6.32
C THR A 59 12.34 -28.92 -5.55
N ALA A 60 11.68 -28.54 -4.47
CA ALA A 60 12.12 -27.44 -3.62
C ALA A 60 12.32 -27.89 -2.17
N LEU A 61 13.22 -27.22 -1.46
CA LEU A 61 13.47 -27.46 -0.04
C LEU A 61 14.14 -26.26 0.65
N LEU A 62 13.87 -26.11 1.95
CA LEU A 62 14.57 -25.19 2.83
C LEU A 62 15.72 -25.89 3.57
N VAL A 63 16.92 -25.33 3.49
CA VAL A 63 18.17 -25.78 4.12
C VAL A 63 18.79 -24.69 5.00
N PHE A 64 19.72 -25.08 5.86
CA PHE A 64 20.26 -24.21 6.91
C PHE A 64 21.80 -24.21 6.93
N PRO A 65 22.45 -23.61 5.94
CA PRO A 65 23.91 -23.48 5.89
C PRO A 65 24.42 -22.55 7.01
N ARG A 66 25.67 -22.76 7.44
CA ARG A 66 26.38 -21.85 8.37
C ARG A 66 26.59 -20.46 7.79
N THR A 67 26.81 -20.39 6.48
CA THR A 67 26.97 -19.17 5.70
C THR A 67 26.36 -19.32 4.31
N LEU A 68 25.76 -18.26 3.78
CA LEU A 68 25.29 -18.23 2.39
C LEU A 68 26.45 -18.08 1.39
N VAL A 69 27.61 -17.61 1.85
CA VAL A 69 28.82 -17.45 1.02
C VAL A 69 29.35 -18.82 0.62
N GLY A 70 29.63 -19.01 -0.67
CA GLY A 70 30.16 -20.28 -1.20
C GLY A 70 29.14 -21.41 -1.33
N LEU A 71 27.86 -21.18 -1.01
CA LEU A 71 26.82 -22.22 -1.10
C LEU A 71 26.66 -22.78 -2.52
N ALA A 72 26.71 -21.92 -3.53
CA ALA A 72 26.64 -22.33 -4.94
C ALA A 72 27.85 -23.20 -5.35
N GLU A 73 29.04 -22.89 -4.82
CA GLU A 73 30.27 -23.65 -5.08
C GLU A 73 30.20 -25.03 -4.40
N GLU A 74 29.71 -25.09 -3.16
CA GLU A 74 29.51 -26.35 -2.43
C GLU A 74 28.47 -27.27 -3.11
N LEU A 75 27.44 -26.70 -3.75
CA LEU A 75 26.52 -27.45 -4.61
C LEU A 75 27.17 -27.90 -5.91
N ALA A 76 27.98 -27.06 -6.54
CA ALA A 76 28.68 -27.37 -7.78
C ALA A 76 29.70 -28.51 -7.62
N GLU A 77 30.39 -28.59 -6.47
CA GLU A 77 31.26 -29.72 -6.11
C GLU A 77 30.52 -31.07 -6.09
N ARG A 78 29.19 -31.03 -5.97
CA ARG A 78 28.30 -32.19 -5.93
C ARG A 78 27.58 -32.44 -7.26
N GLY A 79 27.99 -31.74 -8.32
CA GLY A 79 27.41 -31.86 -9.66
C GLY A 79 26.07 -31.14 -9.82
N LEU A 80 25.73 -30.22 -8.90
CA LEU A 80 24.52 -29.39 -8.98
C LEU A 80 24.93 -27.97 -9.38
N HIS A 81 24.67 -27.60 -10.63
CA HIS A 81 25.06 -26.28 -11.13
C HIS A 81 24.02 -25.24 -10.73
N ALA A 82 24.33 -24.48 -9.68
CA ALA A 82 23.47 -23.45 -9.12
C ALA A 82 23.61 -22.10 -9.86
N ALA A 83 22.49 -21.42 -10.06
CA ALA A 83 22.45 -20.01 -10.40
C ALA A 83 22.89 -19.14 -9.21
N GLU A 84 23.09 -17.84 -9.47
CA GLU A 84 23.43 -16.87 -8.42
C GLU A 84 22.37 -16.85 -7.31
N LEU A 85 22.83 -16.78 -6.06
CA LEU A 85 21.97 -16.68 -4.90
C LEU A 85 21.25 -15.32 -4.91
N THR A 86 19.92 -15.34 -4.86
CA THR A 86 19.12 -14.12 -4.76
C THR A 86 18.39 -14.05 -3.42
N PRO A 87 18.14 -12.86 -2.86
CA PRO A 87 17.39 -12.73 -1.62
C PRO A 87 15.93 -13.19 -1.78
N SER A 88 15.43 -14.04 -0.86
CA SER A 88 14.03 -14.47 -0.89
C SER A 88 13.17 -13.63 0.05
N VAL A 89 12.18 -12.96 -0.53
CA VAL A 89 11.18 -12.18 0.22
C VAL A 89 10.08 -13.05 0.79
N VAL A 90 9.58 -13.96 -0.05
CA VAL A 90 8.36 -14.71 0.21
C VAL A 90 8.60 -15.79 1.27
N VAL A 91 9.67 -16.58 1.13
CA VAL A 91 10.03 -17.61 2.12
C VAL A 91 10.41 -16.96 3.44
N ARG A 92 11.15 -15.84 3.40
CA ARG A 92 11.48 -15.06 4.59
C ARG A 92 10.24 -14.56 5.32
N GLY A 93 9.26 -14.01 4.62
CA GLY A 93 7.99 -13.59 5.20
C GLY A 93 7.17 -14.75 5.78
N ARG A 94 7.22 -15.94 5.17
CA ARG A 94 6.58 -17.15 5.72
C ARG A 94 7.25 -17.62 7.01
N LEU A 95 8.58 -17.73 7.02
CA LEU A 95 9.35 -18.12 8.21
C LEU A 95 9.17 -17.12 9.35
N ALA A 96 9.22 -15.82 9.04
CA ALA A 96 8.97 -14.73 10.00
C ALA A 96 7.62 -14.88 10.70
N ARG A 97 6.54 -15.08 9.93
CA ARG A 97 5.20 -15.27 10.47
C ARG A 97 5.06 -16.58 11.28
N ARG A 98 5.63 -17.67 10.78
CA ARG A 98 5.53 -19.00 11.41
C ARG A 98 6.24 -19.05 12.77
N HIS A 99 7.37 -18.36 12.88
CA HIS A 99 8.20 -18.36 14.09
C HIS A 99 8.10 -17.08 14.92
N GLY A 100 7.20 -16.15 14.57
CA GLY A 100 7.02 -14.89 15.30
C GLY A 100 8.26 -14.00 15.34
N ARG A 101 9.08 -14.03 14.28
CA ARG A 101 10.36 -13.30 14.18
C ARG A 101 10.27 -12.16 13.18
N PRO A 102 11.01 -11.05 13.38
CA PRO A 102 11.13 -10.02 12.36
C PRO A 102 11.71 -10.61 11.07
N ALA A 103 11.08 -10.36 9.91
CA ALA A 103 11.56 -10.87 8.62
C ALA A 103 13.00 -10.44 8.34
N GLY A 104 13.37 -9.22 8.76
CA GLY A 104 14.75 -8.78 8.67
C GLY A 104 15.72 -9.72 9.40
N ALA A 105 15.37 -10.31 10.55
CA ALA A 105 16.29 -11.15 11.32
C ALA A 105 16.60 -12.52 10.68
N LEU A 106 16.02 -12.82 9.51
CA LEU A 106 16.17 -14.09 8.81
C LEU A 106 16.91 -13.87 7.48
N PRO A 107 18.23 -14.15 7.41
CA PRO A 107 18.99 -14.10 6.17
C PRO A 107 18.61 -15.28 5.25
N VAL A 108 17.62 -15.07 4.38
CA VAL A 108 17.12 -16.11 3.46
C VAL A 108 17.49 -15.78 2.02
N GLY A 109 18.23 -16.69 1.39
CA GLY A 109 18.48 -16.70 -0.05
C GLY A 109 17.70 -17.80 -0.77
N ILE A 110 17.62 -17.69 -2.08
CA ILE A 110 17.11 -18.72 -3.00
C ILE A 110 18.10 -18.90 -4.14
N LEU A 111 18.33 -20.16 -4.50
CA LEU A 111 19.10 -20.55 -5.68
C LEU A 111 18.36 -21.68 -6.40
N ARG A 112 18.43 -21.69 -7.72
CA ARG A 112 17.99 -22.82 -8.55
C ARG A 112 19.21 -23.55 -9.07
N ALA A 113 19.24 -24.86 -8.94
CA ALA A 113 20.35 -25.69 -9.40
C ALA A 113 19.87 -26.75 -10.39
N SER A 114 20.52 -26.80 -11.56
CA SER A 114 20.22 -27.82 -12.56
C SER A 114 20.77 -29.17 -12.13
N VAL A 115 19.97 -30.22 -12.31
CA VAL A 115 20.34 -31.60 -12.02
C VAL A 115 20.66 -32.31 -13.35
N PRO A 116 21.90 -32.79 -13.55
CA PRO A 116 22.26 -33.52 -14.76
C PRO A 116 21.59 -34.90 -14.82
N ASP A 117 21.59 -35.50 -16.01
CA ASP A 117 21.15 -36.89 -16.26
C ASP A 117 19.71 -37.19 -15.85
N THR A 118 18.79 -36.26 -16.14
CA THR A 118 17.37 -36.36 -15.77
C THR A 118 16.51 -36.90 -16.92
N PRO A 119 15.43 -37.68 -16.64
CA PRO A 119 14.50 -38.20 -17.65
C PRO A 119 13.72 -37.06 -18.33
N GLY A 120 14.31 -36.44 -19.34
CA GLY A 120 13.76 -35.26 -20.05
C GLY A 120 14.72 -34.07 -20.15
N GLY A 121 15.89 -34.13 -19.52
CA GLY A 121 16.97 -33.15 -19.67
C GLY A 121 16.71 -31.76 -19.09
N ARG A 122 15.73 -31.62 -18.18
CA ARG A 122 15.30 -30.35 -17.58
C ARG A 122 14.99 -30.46 -16.08
N GLY A 123 15.71 -31.31 -15.36
CA GLY A 123 15.51 -31.41 -13.92
C GLY A 123 16.19 -30.28 -13.16
N GLU A 124 15.44 -29.66 -12.25
CA GLU A 124 15.95 -28.59 -11.38
C GLU A 124 15.59 -28.86 -9.91
N ILE A 125 16.44 -28.37 -9.01
CA ILE A 125 16.09 -28.18 -7.60
C ILE A 125 16.09 -26.69 -7.25
N GLU A 126 15.13 -26.27 -6.44
CA GLU A 126 15.03 -24.92 -5.89
C GLU A 126 15.36 -24.97 -4.39
N VAL A 127 16.50 -24.38 -4.02
CA VAL A 127 16.99 -24.42 -2.65
C VAL A 127 16.74 -23.07 -2.02
N PHE A 128 15.87 -23.05 -1.00
CA PHE A 128 15.75 -21.94 -0.08
C PHE A 128 16.80 -22.14 1.01
N ALA A 129 17.62 -21.13 1.30
CA ALA A 129 18.70 -21.24 2.26
C ALA A 129 18.55 -20.16 3.33
N LEU A 130 18.33 -20.57 4.58
CA LEU A 130 18.40 -19.68 5.75
C LEU A 130 19.79 -19.80 6.38
N GLU A 131 20.54 -18.71 6.47
CA GLU A 131 21.82 -18.73 7.18
C GLU A 131 21.62 -18.99 8.67
N VAL A 132 22.33 -19.99 9.21
CA VAL A 132 22.28 -20.37 10.62
C VAL A 132 23.70 -20.53 11.14
N PRO A 133 24.34 -19.43 11.60
CA PRO A 133 25.65 -19.50 12.22
C PRO A 133 25.66 -20.39 13.47
N ASP A 134 26.79 -21.04 13.74
CA ASP A 134 26.95 -21.89 14.91
C ASP A 134 26.69 -21.10 16.20
N GLY A 135 25.87 -21.67 17.10
CA GLY A 135 25.49 -21.03 18.36
C GLY A 135 24.45 -19.91 18.23
N SER A 136 23.93 -19.61 17.04
CA SER A 136 22.84 -18.65 16.86
C SER A 136 21.51 -19.16 17.44
N ASP A 137 20.61 -18.24 17.75
CA ASP A 137 19.26 -18.54 18.20
C ASP A 137 18.36 -19.11 17.08
N LEU A 138 18.88 -19.20 15.85
CA LEU A 138 18.23 -19.81 14.68
C LEU A 138 18.35 -21.34 14.64
N VAL A 139 19.23 -21.95 15.46
CA VAL A 139 19.42 -23.40 15.50
C VAL A 139 18.11 -24.14 15.84
N ALA A 140 17.34 -23.62 16.81
CA ALA A 140 16.06 -24.20 17.20
C ALA A 140 15.01 -24.07 16.08
N LEU A 141 15.01 -22.94 15.37
CA LEU A 141 14.13 -22.71 14.22
C LEU A 141 14.46 -23.67 13.08
N ALA A 142 15.75 -23.83 12.76
CA ALA A 142 16.21 -24.77 11.74
C ALA A 142 15.81 -26.22 12.07
N ALA A 143 15.94 -26.64 13.33
CA ALA A 143 15.48 -27.95 13.77
C ALA A 143 13.97 -28.13 13.58
N ALA A 144 13.16 -27.13 13.95
CA ALA A 144 11.72 -27.15 13.77
C ALA A 144 11.32 -27.22 12.29
N GLU A 145 11.94 -26.43 11.42
CA GLU A 145 11.67 -26.42 9.98
C GLU A 145 12.12 -27.71 9.27
N ARG A 146 13.23 -28.31 9.71
CA ARG A 146 13.63 -29.64 9.22
C ARG A 146 12.59 -30.70 9.57
N ALA A 147 11.98 -30.61 10.75
CA ALA A 147 10.99 -31.57 11.21
C ALA A 147 9.64 -31.43 10.48
N THR A 148 9.24 -30.21 10.11
CA THR A 148 7.94 -29.98 9.43
C THR A 148 8.04 -30.01 7.91
N GLY A 149 9.20 -29.71 7.34
CA GLY A 149 9.39 -29.69 5.88
C GLY A 149 8.43 -28.74 5.16
N ASP A 150 8.06 -27.62 5.78
CA ASP A 150 6.96 -26.77 5.29
C ASP A 150 7.26 -26.10 3.93
N GLU A 151 8.54 -25.86 3.65
CA GLU A 151 9.02 -25.29 2.40
C GLU A 151 9.58 -26.35 1.44
N ALA A 152 9.32 -27.64 1.69
CA ALA A 152 9.68 -28.72 0.79
C ALA A 152 8.49 -29.12 -0.08
N HIS A 153 8.66 -29.16 -1.40
CA HIS A 153 7.60 -29.52 -2.35
C HIS A 153 8.13 -30.09 -3.67
N ILE A 154 7.24 -30.75 -4.42
CA ILE A 154 7.47 -31.18 -5.80
C ILE A 154 6.53 -30.39 -6.70
N ALA A 155 7.09 -29.66 -7.66
CA ALA A 155 6.34 -28.74 -8.51
C ALA A 155 6.04 -29.34 -9.87
N PHE A 156 4.80 -29.10 -10.32
CA PHE A 156 4.34 -29.44 -11.66
C PHE A 156 3.78 -28.19 -12.35
N GLU A 157 4.22 -27.95 -13.58
CA GLU A 157 3.67 -26.94 -14.46
C GLU A 157 2.46 -27.50 -15.22
N VAL A 158 1.39 -26.71 -15.33
CA VAL A 158 0.23 -27.02 -16.16
C VAL A 158 0.49 -26.56 -17.60
N VAL A 159 0.66 -27.51 -18.52
CA VAL A 159 1.15 -27.25 -19.89
C VAL A 159 0.10 -26.58 -20.79
N ALA A 160 -1.20 -26.66 -20.46
CA ALA A 160 -2.28 -26.01 -21.20
C ALA A 160 -3.48 -25.66 -20.28
N PRO A 161 -3.42 -24.56 -19.52
CA PRO A 161 -4.39 -24.24 -18.49
C PRO A 161 -5.70 -23.69 -19.07
N THR A 162 -6.67 -24.56 -19.34
CA THR A 162 -8.05 -24.16 -19.66
C THR A 162 -8.94 -24.28 -18.42
N PRO A 163 -10.06 -23.55 -18.31
CA PRO A 163 -10.97 -23.68 -17.16
C PRO A 163 -11.41 -25.12 -16.89
N VAL A 164 -11.68 -25.91 -17.93
CA VAL A 164 -12.07 -27.33 -17.80
C VAL A 164 -10.92 -28.16 -17.26
N VAL A 165 -9.70 -27.98 -17.78
CA VAL A 165 -8.50 -28.69 -17.30
C VAL A 165 -8.22 -28.35 -15.84
N LEU A 166 -8.29 -27.07 -15.46
CA LEU A 166 -7.99 -26.62 -14.10
C LEU A 166 -9.00 -27.11 -13.07
N HIS A 167 -10.29 -27.08 -13.40
CA HIS A 167 -11.33 -27.63 -12.53
C HIS A 167 -11.23 -29.16 -12.43
N GLY A 168 -10.99 -29.85 -13.54
CA GLY A 168 -10.79 -31.30 -13.55
C GLY A 168 -9.56 -31.73 -12.73
N LEU A 169 -8.43 -31.05 -12.92
CA LEU A 169 -7.17 -31.29 -12.21
C LEU A 169 -7.35 -31.10 -10.69
N THR A 170 -7.93 -29.98 -10.27
CA THR A 170 -8.14 -29.70 -8.85
C THR A 170 -9.16 -30.63 -8.20
N ALA A 171 -10.25 -30.99 -8.90
CA ALA A 171 -11.20 -31.98 -8.43
C ALA A 171 -10.56 -33.37 -8.30
N LEU A 172 -9.74 -33.79 -9.28
CA LEU A 172 -9.06 -35.08 -9.22
C LEU A 172 -8.10 -35.15 -8.02
N LEU A 173 -7.31 -34.10 -7.78
CA LEU A 173 -6.42 -34.05 -6.63
C LEU A 173 -7.18 -34.10 -5.30
N LEU A 174 -8.20 -33.25 -5.14
CA LEU A 174 -8.93 -33.10 -3.88
C LEU A 174 -9.87 -34.27 -3.57
N ASP A 175 -10.58 -34.76 -4.58
CA ASP A 175 -11.69 -35.70 -4.38
C ASP A 175 -11.26 -37.17 -4.59
N ARG A 176 -10.18 -37.41 -5.34
CA ARG A 176 -9.74 -38.76 -5.73
C ARG A 176 -8.34 -39.11 -5.23
N ALA A 177 -7.41 -38.17 -5.25
CA ALA A 177 -6.01 -38.41 -4.89
C ALA A 177 -5.71 -38.23 -3.39
N GLY A 178 -6.73 -38.01 -2.55
CA GLY A 178 -6.56 -37.78 -1.11
C GLY A 178 -5.82 -36.49 -0.77
N ALA A 179 -5.67 -35.57 -1.74
CA ALA A 179 -4.97 -34.32 -1.52
C ALA A 179 -5.84 -33.35 -0.72
N HIS A 180 -5.21 -32.54 0.12
CA HIS A 180 -5.85 -31.38 0.72
C HIS A 180 -5.26 -30.10 0.17
N ALA A 181 -6.13 -29.10 -0.02
CA ALA A 181 -5.70 -27.75 -0.30
C ALA A 181 -4.92 -27.21 0.91
N ASP A 182 -3.74 -26.66 0.68
CA ASP A 182 -2.87 -26.14 1.72
C ASP A 182 -2.78 -24.61 1.65
N SER A 183 -2.12 -24.08 0.61
CA SER A 183 -1.93 -22.65 0.41
C SER A 183 -1.82 -22.33 -1.09
N GLY A 184 -1.66 -21.08 -1.45
CA GLY A 184 -1.50 -20.68 -2.85
C GLY A 184 -1.34 -19.17 -2.98
N GLY A 185 -1.02 -18.71 -4.18
CA GLY A 185 -0.86 -17.30 -4.47
C GLY A 185 -0.76 -17.01 -5.96
N HIS A 186 -0.76 -15.74 -6.33
CA HIS A 186 -0.44 -15.30 -7.68
C HIS A 186 0.94 -14.65 -7.66
N ASN A 187 1.84 -15.10 -8.53
CA ASN A 187 3.13 -14.45 -8.75
C ASN A 187 2.99 -13.49 -9.95
N PRO A 188 3.00 -12.16 -9.74
CA PRO A 188 2.86 -11.18 -10.82
C PRO A 188 4.12 -11.12 -11.71
N HIS A 189 5.30 -11.48 -11.20
CA HIS A 189 6.55 -11.43 -11.96
C HIS A 189 6.60 -12.53 -13.03
N GLU A 190 6.12 -13.73 -12.69
CA GLU A 190 6.07 -14.87 -13.60
C GLU A 190 4.70 -15.00 -14.30
N ASN A 191 3.76 -14.09 -13.98
CA ASN A 191 2.35 -14.14 -14.39
C ASN A 191 1.78 -15.56 -14.23
N SER A 192 1.83 -16.10 -13.02
CA SER A 192 1.42 -17.47 -12.72
C SER A 192 0.59 -17.55 -11.46
N THR A 193 -0.32 -18.50 -11.41
CA THR A 193 -1.11 -18.84 -10.23
C THR A 193 -0.58 -20.15 -9.66
N VAL A 194 -0.17 -20.13 -8.40
CA VAL A 194 0.43 -21.27 -7.72
C VAL A 194 -0.55 -21.82 -6.69
N LEU A 195 -0.79 -23.12 -6.73
CA LEU A 195 -1.65 -23.84 -5.79
C LEU A 195 -0.84 -24.94 -5.11
N TYR A 196 -0.80 -24.94 -3.78
CA TYR A 196 -0.17 -25.97 -2.98
C TYR A 196 -1.20 -26.98 -2.47
N PHE A 197 -0.87 -28.25 -2.67
CA PHE A 197 -1.59 -29.39 -2.14
C PHE A 197 -0.68 -30.20 -1.23
N ARG A 198 -1.28 -30.94 -0.31
CA ARG A 198 -0.57 -31.89 0.54
C ARG A 198 -1.17 -33.27 0.34
N VAL A 199 -0.31 -34.26 0.13
CA VAL A 199 -0.67 -35.67 -0.12
C VAL A 199 0.28 -36.53 0.69
N GLY A 200 -0.23 -37.18 1.74
CA GLY A 200 0.62 -37.86 2.73
C GLY A 200 1.66 -36.90 3.31
N GLU A 201 2.93 -37.31 3.27
CA GLU A 201 4.09 -36.49 3.70
C GLU A 201 4.54 -35.47 2.64
N HIS A 202 4.04 -35.58 1.40
CA HIS A 202 4.48 -34.75 0.29
C HIS A 202 3.65 -33.48 0.15
N ARG A 203 4.30 -32.43 -0.32
CA ARG A 203 3.65 -31.19 -0.76
C ARG A 203 3.82 -31.08 -2.27
N ILE A 204 2.72 -30.86 -2.97
CA ILE A 204 2.68 -30.69 -4.42
C ILE A 204 2.42 -29.22 -4.72
N GLU A 205 3.24 -28.63 -5.57
CA GLU A 205 3.00 -27.31 -6.13
C GLU A 205 2.44 -27.47 -7.55
N LEU A 206 1.30 -26.85 -7.83
CA LEU A 206 0.81 -26.66 -9.19
C LEU A 206 1.11 -25.24 -9.64
N TYR A 207 2.03 -25.12 -10.58
CA TYR A 207 2.33 -23.88 -11.27
C TYR A 207 1.41 -23.74 -12.49
N VAL A 208 0.51 -22.76 -12.46
CA VAL A 208 -0.47 -22.51 -13.52
C VAL A 208 -0.13 -21.22 -14.25
N PRO A 209 0.31 -21.26 -15.52
CA PRO A 209 0.54 -20.04 -16.30
C PRO A 209 -0.71 -19.17 -16.40
N GLY A 210 -0.57 -17.87 -16.18
CA GLY A 210 -1.63 -16.88 -16.19
C GLY A 210 -2.26 -16.58 -14.82
N ARG A 211 -3.20 -15.63 -14.82
CA ARG A 211 -3.93 -15.19 -13.63
C ARG A 211 -5.28 -15.91 -13.54
N HIS A 212 -5.44 -16.77 -12.52
CA HIS A 212 -6.64 -17.59 -12.30
C HIS A 212 -7.28 -17.29 -10.93
N PRO A 213 -7.91 -16.11 -10.75
CA PRO A 213 -8.34 -15.63 -9.44
C PRO A 213 -9.47 -16.44 -8.84
N GLU A 214 -10.40 -16.95 -9.66
CA GLU A 214 -11.51 -17.79 -9.19
C GLU A 214 -11.04 -19.16 -8.71
N LEU A 215 -10.07 -19.75 -9.43
CA LEU A 215 -9.42 -21.00 -9.06
C LEU A 215 -8.69 -20.85 -7.73
N LEU A 216 -7.86 -19.80 -7.61
CA LEU A 216 -7.10 -19.51 -6.40
C LEU A 216 -8.03 -19.25 -5.21
N ALA A 217 -9.08 -18.44 -5.38
CA ALA A 217 -10.04 -18.16 -4.32
C ALA A 217 -10.79 -19.44 -3.87
N THR A 218 -11.10 -20.34 -4.80
CA THR A 218 -11.74 -21.62 -4.47
C THR A 218 -10.79 -22.54 -3.72
N HIS A 219 -9.53 -22.61 -4.13
CA HIS A 219 -8.49 -23.37 -3.44
C HIS A 219 -8.27 -22.88 -2.00
N LEU A 220 -8.12 -21.57 -1.80
CA LEU A 220 -7.90 -20.95 -0.49
C LEU A 220 -9.12 -21.09 0.45
N ARG A 221 -10.35 -21.18 -0.09
CA ARG A 221 -11.53 -21.49 0.73
C ARG A 221 -11.53 -22.93 1.26
N ARG A 222 -10.86 -23.84 0.55
CA ARG A 222 -10.74 -25.25 0.92
C ARG A 222 -9.53 -25.53 1.80
N SER A 223 -8.56 -24.61 1.88
CA SER A 223 -7.43 -24.75 2.80
C SER A 223 -7.83 -24.55 4.25
N THR A 224 -7.48 -25.49 5.12
CA THR A 224 -7.69 -25.38 6.57
C THR A 224 -6.62 -24.48 7.20
N PRO A 225 -6.99 -23.48 8.04
CA PRO A 225 -6.00 -22.66 8.73
C PRO A 225 -5.21 -23.50 9.75
N ARG A 226 -3.88 -23.54 9.65
CA ARG A 226 -3.04 -24.16 10.69
C ARG A 226 -3.15 -23.38 12.00
N ARG A 227 -3.42 -24.10 13.08
CA ARG A 227 -3.29 -23.59 14.46
C ARG A 227 -1.79 -23.47 14.76
N PRO A 228 -1.29 -22.36 15.33
CA PRO A 228 0.09 -22.31 15.81
C PRO A 228 0.31 -23.42 16.87
N PRO A 229 1.51 -24.01 16.95
CA PRO A 229 1.79 -25.06 17.93
C PRO A 229 1.52 -24.52 19.33
N ALA A 230 0.78 -25.29 20.13
CA ALA A 230 0.56 -24.98 21.53
C ALA A 230 1.92 -24.94 22.23
N VAL A 231 2.24 -23.80 22.85
CA VAL A 231 3.33 -23.72 23.81
C VAL A 231 3.00 -24.75 24.90
N GLY A 232 3.81 -25.80 25.01
CA GLY A 232 3.62 -26.83 26.01
C GLY A 232 3.71 -26.21 27.39
N ASP A 233 2.64 -26.37 28.19
CA ASP A 233 2.70 -26.20 29.63
C ASP A 233 3.70 -27.23 30.17
N GLY A 234 4.92 -26.75 30.43
CA GLY A 234 5.93 -27.47 31.17
C GLY A 234 5.46 -27.64 32.61
N ASP A 235 5.20 -28.90 32.96
CA ASP A 235 4.86 -29.39 34.28
C ASP A 235 5.75 -28.77 35.37
N ALA A 236 5.09 -28.16 36.36
CA ALA A 236 5.70 -27.54 37.51
C ALA A 236 6.20 -28.63 38.47
N SER A 237 7.52 -28.85 38.51
CA SER A 237 8.14 -29.52 39.66
C SER A 237 8.93 -28.52 40.50
N LYS A 238 8.51 -28.45 41.77
CA LYS A 238 9.10 -27.69 42.87
C LYS A 238 10.60 -28.00 43.01
N SER A 239 11.45 -26.98 43.17
CA SER A 239 12.29 -26.84 44.37
C SER A 239 13.03 -25.50 44.38
N SER A 240 13.22 -25.01 45.61
CA SER A 240 13.77 -23.73 46.04
C SER A 240 15.27 -23.56 45.78
N GLY A 241 15.73 -22.30 45.65
CA GLY A 241 17.09 -21.96 46.08
C GLY A 241 17.72 -20.71 45.46
N ALA A 242 17.72 -19.62 46.23
CA ALA A 242 18.79 -18.62 46.40
C ALA A 242 19.31 -17.77 45.22
N VAL A 243 19.01 -16.46 45.32
CA VAL A 243 19.90 -15.27 45.33
C VAL A 243 21.25 -15.34 44.58
N GLY A 244 21.45 -14.40 43.65
CA GLY A 244 22.76 -14.02 43.12
C GLY A 244 22.68 -12.80 42.18
N ASP A 245 23.41 -11.75 42.55
CA ASP A 245 23.50 -10.40 41.99
C ASP A 245 24.42 -10.31 40.73
N ALA A 246 24.43 -9.14 40.07
CA ALA A 246 25.49 -8.53 39.23
C ALA A 246 25.17 -8.15 37.76
N SER A 247 24.82 -6.86 37.59
CA SER A 247 25.49 -5.81 36.80
C SER A 247 26.03 -6.01 35.35
N LYS A 248 25.51 -5.13 34.47
CA LYS A 248 26.17 -4.14 33.56
C LYS A 248 27.01 -4.55 32.32
N SER A 249 26.67 -3.82 31.24
CA SER A 249 27.51 -3.24 30.16
C SER A 249 27.96 -4.16 29.02
N SER A 250 28.23 -3.73 27.78
CA SER A 250 27.83 -2.61 26.91
C SER A 250 28.56 -2.80 25.57
N GLY A 251 27.93 -2.48 24.43
CA GLY A 251 28.59 -2.18 23.15
C GLY A 251 29.10 -3.39 22.35
N ALA A 252 29.26 -3.35 21.03
CA ALA A 252 28.97 -2.38 19.96
C ALA A 252 29.23 -3.15 18.63
N VAL A 253 28.30 -3.12 17.67
CA VAL A 253 28.41 -2.53 16.30
C VAL A 253 29.10 -3.39 15.21
N GLY A 254 28.43 -3.44 14.04
CA GLY A 254 28.96 -3.81 12.70
C GLY A 254 27.93 -4.62 11.88
N ASP A 255 26.99 -4.00 11.16
CA ASP A 255 26.96 -3.68 9.69
C ASP A 255 27.29 -4.88 8.78
N ALA A 256 26.57 -5.32 7.73
CA ALA A 256 25.39 -4.91 6.92
C ALA A 256 24.99 -6.17 6.08
N PRO A 257 24.19 -6.15 4.98
CA PRO A 257 23.04 -5.34 4.55
C PRO A 257 21.75 -6.19 4.35
N LYS A 258 20.58 -5.55 4.18
CA LYS A 258 19.31 -6.24 3.83
C LYS A 258 18.61 -5.58 2.67
N SER A 259 18.30 -6.42 1.68
CA SER A 259 17.30 -6.21 0.65
C SER A 259 15.90 -6.56 1.14
N LEU A 260 14.96 -5.74 0.68
CA LEU A 260 13.51 -5.69 0.91
C LEU A 260 12.76 -7.01 0.84
N GLY A 261 11.64 -7.11 1.57
CA GLY A 261 10.59 -8.08 1.25
C GLY A 261 9.31 -8.05 2.11
N VAL A 262 8.24 -7.54 1.48
CA VAL A 262 6.79 -7.87 1.50
C VAL A 262 6.17 -8.53 2.74
N LEU A 263 5.18 -7.83 3.31
CA LEU A 263 4.25 -8.29 4.35
C LEU A 263 2.94 -8.80 3.74
N GLY A 264 2.39 -9.85 4.36
CA GLY A 264 1.06 -10.38 4.07
C GLY A 264 0.15 -10.36 5.30
N ASP A 265 -1.09 -9.94 5.03
CA ASP A 265 -2.39 -10.19 5.67
C ASP A 265 -2.52 -10.37 7.20
N ALA A 266 -3.37 -9.51 7.76
CA ALA A 266 -4.00 -9.65 9.07
C ALA A 266 -5.53 -9.73 8.92
N SER A 267 -6.13 -10.80 9.43
CA SER A 267 -7.56 -10.87 9.73
C SER A 267 -7.79 -11.83 10.88
N LYS A 268 -8.33 -11.31 12.00
CA LYS A 268 -9.31 -11.96 12.89
C LYS A 268 -9.63 -11.08 14.09
N SER A 269 -10.91 -10.80 14.32
CA SER A 269 -11.59 -11.05 15.60
C SER A 269 -13.09 -10.74 15.48
N LEU A 270 -13.95 -11.73 15.73
CA LEU A 270 -14.90 -11.78 16.85
C LEU A 270 -15.86 -12.99 16.71
N GLY A 271 -15.76 -13.95 17.64
CA GLY A 271 -16.82 -14.90 17.97
C GLY A 271 -17.85 -14.22 18.89
N ALA A 272 -19.15 -14.49 18.83
CA ALA A 272 -19.90 -15.73 19.05
C ALA A 272 -20.61 -15.71 20.41
N LEU A 273 -21.94 -15.52 20.39
CA LEU A 273 -22.97 -15.92 21.37
C LEU A 273 -24.30 -15.90 20.57
N GLY A 274 -25.26 -16.83 20.57
CA GLY A 274 -25.52 -18.13 21.19
C GLY A 274 -26.92 -18.55 20.67
N HIS A 275 -27.14 -19.85 20.40
CA HIS A 275 -28.39 -20.39 19.86
C HIS A 275 -29.49 -20.57 20.93
N ALA A 276 -30.76 -20.32 20.56
CA ALA A 276 -31.96 -21.16 20.80
C ALA A 276 -33.23 -20.36 20.38
N SER A 277 -33.97 -20.71 19.33
CA SER A 277 -35.01 -21.77 19.19
C SER A 277 -36.42 -21.35 19.64
N GLN A 278 -37.39 -21.57 18.71
CA GLN A 278 -38.85 -21.73 18.87
C GLN A 278 -39.79 -20.52 18.66
N SER A 279 -40.53 -20.57 17.54
CA SER A 279 -41.90 -20.04 17.35
C SER A 279 -42.91 -21.10 17.85
N PRO A 280 -44.23 -20.82 18.11
CA PRO A 280 -45.18 -20.35 17.08
C PRO A 280 -46.41 -19.50 17.52
N THR A 281 -47.16 -19.03 16.49
CA THR A 281 -48.63 -18.80 16.40
C THR A 281 -49.34 -17.54 16.97
N ALA A 282 -49.78 -16.68 16.03
CA ALA A 282 -51.16 -16.26 15.66
C ALA A 282 -52.13 -15.51 16.61
N LEU A 283 -52.98 -14.69 15.96
CA LEU A 283 -54.19 -13.93 16.40
C LEU A 283 -53.87 -12.54 16.98
N GLY A 284 -54.50 -11.41 16.65
CA GLY A 284 -55.75 -11.09 15.93
C GLY A 284 -56.31 -9.79 16.56
N HIS A 285 -56.97 -8.96 15.74
CA HIS A 285 -57.83 -7.81 16.09
C HIS A 285 -57.23 -6.41 16.40
N ALA A 286 -57.50 -5.50 15.45
CA ALA A 286 -57.94 -4.12 15.72
C ALA A 286 -59.38 -4.13 16.29
N PRO A 287 -59.91 -3.03 16.86
CA PRO A 287 -60.69 -2.12 15.99
C PRO A 287 -60.83 -0.63 16.45
N GLN A 288 -61.43 0.15 15.53
CA GLN A 288 -62.32 1.34 15.69
C GLN A 288 -61.78 2.80 15.61
N SER A 289 -62.17 3.43 14.49
CA SER A 289 -62.40 4.87 14.21
C SER A 289 -63.68 5.40 14.93
N PRO A 290 -64.11 6.69 14.87
CA PRO A 290 -64.48 7.46 13.65
C PRO A 290 -64.10 8.97 13.66
N GLY A 291 -63.85 9.64 12.52
CA GLY A 291 -64.82 10.43 11.72
C GLY A 291 -64.79 11.93 12.11
N VAL A 292 -65.03 12.99 11.33
CA VAL A 292 -65.43 13.27 9.93
C VAL A 292 -65.42 14.83 9.77
N LEU A 293 -64.94 15.33 8.62
CA LEU A 293 -65.22 16.58 7.84
C LEU A 293 -65.30 18.00 8.47
N GLY A 294 -64.74 18.99 7.75
CA GLY A 294 -65.16 20.41 7.78
C GLY A 294 -64.23 21.41 7.07
N HIS A 295 -64.69 22.06 6.00
CA HIS A 295 -64.01 23.02 5.11
C HIS A 295 -63.81 24.46 5.68
N ALA A 296 -62.65 25.08 5.34
CA ALA A 296 -62.26 26.48 4.92
C ALA A 296 -63.13 27.75 5.25
N PRO A 297 -62.73 29.05 5.00
CA PRO A 297 -61.52 29.62 4.36
C PRO A 297 -60.99 31.03 4.87
N GLN A 298 -59.99 31.61 4.17
CA GLN A 298 -59.60 33.04 3.92
C GLN A 298 -58.80 33.96 4.91
N SER A 299 -57.52 34.20 4.53
CA SER A 299 -56.83 35.50 4.24
C SER A 299 -56.56 36.57 5.35
N PRO A 300 -55.80 37.67 5.08
CA PRO A 300 -54.32 37.76 5.07
C PRO A 300 -53.76 38.85 6.03
N GLY A 301 -52.51 38.73 6.49
CA GLY A 301 -51.87 39.72 7.37
C GLY A 301 -50.41 39.98 7.04
N VAL A 302 -50.15 41.11 6.39
CA VAL A 302 -48.83 41.67 6.10
C VAL A 302 -48.20 42.24 7.36
N LEU A 303 -46.96 41.88 7.70
CA LEU A 303 -46.05 42.74 8.46
C LEU A 303 -44.61 42.58 7.94
N ARG A 304 -44.07 43.68 7.41
CA ARG A 304 -42.66 43.90 7.08
C ARG A 304 -41.86 44.06 8.37
N HIS A 305 -40.68 43.43 8.45
CA HIS A 305 -39.55 43.94 9.21
C HIS A 305 -38.23 43.68 8.45
N ALA A 306 -37.30 44.62 8.67
CA ALA A 306 -36.07 44.97 7.96
C ALA A 306 -34.97 43.88 7.93
N PRO A 307 -33.89 44.05 7.13
CA PRO A 307 -32.96 42.97 6.81
C PRO A 307 -32.01 42.71 7.99
N GLN A 308 -31.92 41.45 8.40
CA GLN A 308 -30.83 40.98 9.24
C GLN A 308 -29.77 40.36 8.33
N SER A 309 -28.56 40.89 8.40
CA SER A 309 -27.35 40.34 7.81
C SER A 309 -27.14 38.88 8.24
N PRO A 310 -26.71 37.96 7.37
CA PRO A 310 -26.18 36.68 7.81
C PRO A 310 -24.64 36.71 7.79
N THR A 311 -24.07 37.05 8.94
CA THR A 311 -22.79 36.48 9.36
C THR A 311 -23.03 35.07 9.90
N ALA A 312 -22.04 34.21 9.64
CA ALA A 312 -21.83 32.84 10.14
C ALA A 312 -22.43 31.70 9.29
N LEU A 313 -21.50 30.90 8.75
CA LEU A 313 -21.66 29.50 8.35
C LEU A 313 -22.24 28.69 9.52
N GLY A 314 -23.54 28.78 9.72
CA GLY A 314 -24.31 27.95 10.63
C GLY A 314 -24.91 26.78 9.86
N HIS A 315 -24.71 25.57 10.38
CA HIS A 315 -25.43 24.37 9.97
C HIS A 315 -26.89 24.69 9.61
N ALA A 316 -27.32 24.34 8.40
CA ALA A 316 -28.74 24.35 8.05
C ALA A 316 -29.51 23.57 9.14
N PRO A 317 -30.66 24.08 9.61
CA PRO A 317 -31.41 23.44 10.67
C PRO A 317 -31.76 22.03 10.22
N ALA A 318 -31.45 21.03 11.05
CA ALA A 318 -31.71 19.62 10.82
C ALA A 318 -33.21 19.35 10.60
N ALA A 319 -33.67 19.60 9.37
CA ALA A 319 -35.03 19.38 8.93
C ALA A 319 -35.20 17.89 8.63
N ARG A 320 -35.24 17.05 9.67
CA ARG A 320 -35.58 15.60 9.62
C ARG A 320 -35.17 14.93 8.29
N ASP A 321 -33.88 14.95 7.96
CA ASP A 321 -33.41 14.18 6.82
C ASP A 321 -33.75 12.72 7.09
N ARG A 322 -34.69 12.18 6.31
CA ARG A 322 -34.98 10.76 6.36
C ARG A 322 -33.67 10.06 6.02
N PRO A 323 -33.25 9.01 6.75
CA PRO A 323 -31.95 8.37 6.52
C PRO A 323 -31.70 7.98 5.05
N ARG A 324 -32.77 7.67 4.30
CA ARG A 324 -32.73 7.36 2.86
C ARG A 324 -32.36 8.57 2.00
N ASP A 325 -32.89 9.76 2.30
CA ASP A 325 -32.65 10.97 1.52
C ASP A 325 -31.20 11.43 1.71
N ARG A 326 -30.71 11.36 2.95
CA ARG A 326 -29.29 11.63 3.27
C ARG A 326 -28.35 10.62 2.63
N LEU A 327 -28.67 9.34 2.68
CA LEU A 327 -27.85 8.29 2.04
C LEU A 327 -27.81 8.48 0.52
N LEU A 328 -28.96 8.77 -0.10
CA LEU A 328 -29.02 9.05 -1.52
C LEU A 328 -28.14 10.26 -1.88
N HIS A 329 -28.24 11.36 -1.12
CA HIS A 329 -27.38 12.53 -1.34
C HIS A 329 -25.89 12.18 -1.29
N LEU A 330 -25.46 11.40 -0.28
CA LEU A 330 -24.08 10.95 -0.17
C LEU A 330 -23.65 10.05 -1.35
N MET A 331 -24.50 9.11 -1.77
CA MET A 331 -24.24 8.23 -2.93
C MET A 331 -24.06 9.01 -4.23
N THR A 332 -24.72 10.16 -4.36
CA THR A 332 -24.64 11.00 -5.56
C THR A 332 -23.44 11.94 -5.60
N GLY A 333 -22.58 11.95 -4.57
CA GLY A 333 -21.39 12.81 -4.53
C GLY A 333 -20.41 12.59 -5.70
N ALA A 334 -20.36 11.38 -6.25
CA ALA A 334 -19.56 11.08 -7.44
C ALA A 334 -19.99 11.90 -8.68
N TRP A 335 -21.28 12.22 -8.79
CA TRP A 335 -21.80 13.08 -9.86
C TRP A 335 -21.31 14.52 -9.72
N THR A 336 -21.23 15.02 -8.48
CA THR A 336 -20.67 16.33 -8.17
C THR A 336 -19.21 16.43 -8.59
N THR A 337 -18.38 15.42 -8.25
CA THR A 337 -16.96 15.38 -8.66
C THR A 337 -16.81 15.45 -10.18
N GLN A 338 -17.58 14.65 -10.92
CA GLN A 338 -17.56 14.67 -12.39
C GLN A 338 -18.07 15.99 -12.97
N ALA A 339 -19.14 16.57 -12.41
CA ALA A 339 -19.68 17.85 -12.87
C ALA A 339 -18.64 18.99 -12.73
N ILE A 340 -17.92 19.02 -11.62
CA ILE A 340 -16.84 20.00 -11.39
C ILE A 340 -15.68 19.77 -12.37
N ALA A 341 -15.29 18.51 -12.60
CA ALA A 341 -14.22 18.18 -13.54
C ALA A 341 -14.57 18.57 -14.98
N VAL A 342 -15.80 18.30 -15.43
CA VAL A 342 -16.28 18.73 -16.75
C VAL A 342 -16.33 20.26 -16.84
N ALA A 343 -16.74 20.96 -15.78
CA ALA A 343 -16.70 22.43 -15.77
C ALA A 343 -15.27 22.99 -15.89
N ALA A 344 -14.31 22.34 -15.24
CA ALA A 344 -12.88 22.64 -15.31
C ALA A 344 -12.28 22.34 -16.70
N GLU A 345 -12.68 21.24 -17.33
CA GLU A 345 -12.28 20.86 -18.69
C GLU A 345 -12.82 21.83 -19.74
N LEU A 346 -14.10 22.20 -19.62
CA LEU A 346 -14.77 23.17 -20.49
C LEU A 346 -14.40 24.63 -20.17
N ARG A 347 -13.55 24.86 -19.15
CA ARG A 347 -13.09 26.19 -18.74
C ARG A 347 -14.25 27.17 -18.47
N LEU A 348 -15.34 26.68 -17.90
CA LEU A 348 -16.56 27.49 -17.69
C LEU A 348 -16.28 28.70 -16.81
N ALA A 349 -15.42 28.56 -15.79
CA ALA A 349 -15.03 29.66 -14.92
C ALA A 349 -14.35 30.80 -15.71
N ASP A 350 -13.46 30.48 -16.66
CA ASP A 350 -12.79 31.48 -17.49
C ASP A 350 -13.78 32.22 -18.39
N HIS A 351 -14.73 31.50 -18.99
CA HIS A 351 -15.74 32.09 -19.87
C HIS A 351 -16.68 33.03 -19.12
N LEU A 352 -17.08 32.65 -17.90
CA LEU A 352 -17.96 33.44 -17.03
C LEU A 352 -17.25 34.63 -16.38
N ASP A 353 -15.96 34.53 -16.10
CA ASP A 353 -15.13 35.64 -15.64
C ASP A 353 -14.89 36.67 -16.75
N ALA A 354 -14.55 36.21 -17.95
CA ALA A 354 -14.34 37.08 -19.10
C ALA A 354 -15.64 37.73 -19.62
N ARG A 355 -16.79 37.10 -19.38
CA ARG A 355 -18.12 37.56 -19.83
C ARG A 355 -19.16 37.33 -18.73
N PRO A 356 -19.15 38.14 -17.66
CA PRO A 356 -20.17 38.06 -16.62
C PRO A 356 -21.54 38.29 -17.25
N GLY A 357 -22.50 37.40 -16.96
CA GLY A 357 -23.84 37.49 -17.50
C GLY A 357 -24.01 36.82 -18.87
N ALA A 358 -23.09 35.94 -19.26
CA ALA A 358 -23.25 35.15 -20.48
C ALA A 358 -24.47 34.22 -20.39
N GLY A 359 -25.33 34.27 -21.41
CA GLY A 359 -26.45 33.35 -21.57
C GLY A 359 -26.02 31.95 -22.05
N LEU A 360 -26.89 30.97 -21.86
CA LEU A 360 -26.62 29.56 -22.19
C LEU A 360 -26.15 29.33 -23.64
N THR A 361 -26.79 29.96 -24.63
CA THR A 361 -26.45 29.79 -26.05
C THR A 361 -25.01 30.21 -26.33
N LEU A 362 -24.60 31.37 -25.81
CA LEU A 362 -23.24 31.87 -25.98
C LEU A 362 -22.22 30.96 -25.30
N LEU A 363 -22.50 30.50 -24.07
CA LEU A 363 -21.62 29.57 -23.37
C LEU A 363 -21.47 28.25 -24.14
N ALA A 364 -22.56 27.72 -24.69
CA ALA A 364 -22.55 26.51 -25.49
C ALA A 364 -21.71 26.67 -26.77
N GLU A 365 -21.81 27.82 -27.45
CA GLU A 365 -20.97 28.13 -28.61
C GLU A 365 -19.49 28.24 -28.23
N LEU A 366 -19.17 28.96 -27.14
CA LEU A 366 -17.81 29.16 -26.67
C LEU A 366 -17.12 27.86 -26.25
N THR A 367 -17.87 26.92 -25.68
CA THR A 367 -17.35 25.63 -25.20
C THR A 367 -17.59 24.48 -26.19
N GLY A 368 -18.16 24.75 -27.37
CA GLY A 368 -18.49 23.71 -28.37
C GLY A 368 -19.47 22.64 -27.87
N CYS A 369 -20.38 23.00 -26.95
CA CYS A 369 -21.27 22.07 -26.26
C CYS A 369 -22.70 22.07 -26.83
N HIS A 370 -23.40 20.96 -26.64
CA HIS A 370 -24.86 20.92 -26.85
C HIS A 370 -25.56 21.75 -25.76
N ALA A 371 -26.32 22.78 -26.18
CA ALA A 371 -26.90 23.77 -25.26
C ALA A 371 -27.75 23.17 -24.14
N ASP A 372 -28.66 22.23 -24.42
CA ASP A 372 -29.50 21.62 -23.37
C ASP A 372 -28.67 20.80 -22.36
N SER A 373 -27.65 20.07 -22.84
CA SER A 373 -26.75 19.30 -21.98
C SER A 373 -25.94 20.21 -21.07
N LEU A 374 -25.39 21.30 -21.61
CA LEU A 374 -24.68 22.31 -20.83
C LEU A 374 -25.61 22.99 -19.83
N GLY A 375 -26.86 23.29 -20.23
CA GLY A 375 -27.86 23.87 -19.34
C GLY A 375 -28.20 22.98 -18.15
N ARG A 376 -28.22 21.66 -18.34
CA ARG A 376 -28.38 20.68 -17.24
C ARG A 376 -27.18 20.69 -16.29
N LEU A 377 -25.96 20.76 -16.82
CA LEU A 377 -24.74 20.87 -16.01
C LEU A 377 -24.73 22.19 -15.22
N LEU A 378 -24.95 23.33 -15.88
CA LEU A 378 -24.99 24.65 -15.24
C LEU A 378 -26.06 24.73 -14.15
N ARG A 379 -27.23 24.10 -14.35
CA ARG A 379 -28.27 24.02 -13.30
C ARG A 379 -27.78 23.26 -12.07
N HIS A 380 -27.04 22.16 -12.27
CA HIS A 380 -26.47 21.41 -11.16
C HIS A 380 -25.38 22.21 -10.44
N LEU A 381 -24.45 22.83 -11.17
CA LEU A 381 -23.40 23.70 -10.63
C LEU A 381 -23.99 24.91 -9.90
N ALA A 382 -25.11 25.45 -10.38
CA ALA A 382 -25.84 26.52 -9.70
C ALA A 382 -26.45 26.06 -8.37
N GLY A 383 -27.02 24.85 -8.35
CA GLY A 383 -27.50 24.23 -7.11
C GLY A 383 -26.40 23.95 -6.09
N LEU A 384 -25.15 23.76 -6.55
CA LEU A 384 -23.96 23.63 -5.70
C LEU A 384 -23.36 24.99 -5.30
N GLY A 385 -23.81 26.08 -5.91
CA GLY A 385 -23.32 27.44 -5.67
C GLY A 385 -22.01 27.79 -6.35
N LEU A 386 -21.52 27.01 -7.33
CA LEU A 386 -20.30 27.34 -8.11
C LEU A 386 -20.56 28.42 -9.17
N VAL A 387 -21.79 28.47 -9.66
CA VAL A 387 -22.28 29.52 -10.57
C VAL A 387 -23.62 30.05 -10.05
N ALA A 388 -24.00 31.26 -10.41
CA ALA A 388 -25.32 31.80 -10.16
C ALA A 388 -26.07 31.90 -11.50
N ALA A 389 -27.36 31.59 -11.50
CA ALA A 389 -28.24 31.76 -12.65
C ALA A 389 -29.22 32.90 -12.34
N ASP A 390 -29.30 33.88 -13.22
CA ASP A 390 -30.22 35.01 -13.08
C ASP A 390 -31.59 34.70 -13.70
N PRO A 391 -32.63 35.48 -13.33
CA PRO A 391 -33.98 35.29 -13.86
C PRO A 391 -34.12 35.44 -15.39
N ASP A 392 -33.20 36.16 -16.04
CA ASP A 392 -33.16 36.37 -17.49
C ASP A 392 -32.40 35.24 -18.24
N GLY A 393 -31.87 34.26 -17.51
CA GLY A 393 -31.14 33.13 -18.06
C GLY A 393 -29.65 33.37 -18.27
N SER A 394 -29.10 34.46 -17.75
CA SER A 394 -27.65 34.66 -17.68
C SER A 394 -27.02 33.90 -16.52
N TYR A 395 -25.71 33.66 -16.63
CA TYR A 395 -24.90 33.02 -15.59
C TYR A 395 -23.73 33.88 -15.16
N HIS A 396 -23.36 33.77 -13.89
CA HIS A 396 -22.18 34.41 -13.30
C HIS A 396 -21.38 33.42 -12.47
N LEU A 397 -20.07 33.62 -12.40
CA LEU A 397 -19.19 32.88 -11.50
C LEU A 397 -19.38 33.38 -10.06
N THR A 398 -19.41 32.47 -9.09
CA THR A 398 -19.44 32.83 -7.66
C THR A 398 -18.04 32.75 -7.06
N GLU A 399 -17.89 33.24 -5.83
CA GLU A 399 -16.65 33.07 -5.03
C GLU A 399 -16.25 31.59 -4.88
N LEU A 400 -17.21 30.67 -4.78
CA LEU A 400 -16.93 29.23 -4.69
C LEU A 400 -16.39 28.65 -6.01
N GLY A 401 -16.82 29.19 -7.15
CA GLY A 401 -16.37 28.77 -8.47
C GLY A 401 -15.07 29.43 -8.93
N GLU A 402 -14.68 30.56 -8.33
CA GLU A 402 -13.49 31.34 -8.71
C GLU A 402 -12.19 30.53 -8.75
N PRO A 403 -11.91 29.62 -7.79
CA PRO A 403 -10.70 28.79 -7.84
C PRO A 403 -10.61 27.86 -9.05
N LEU A 404 -11.68 27.65 -9.83
CA LEU A 404 -11.63 26.84 -11.06
C LEU A 404 -11.12 27.62 -12.29
N ARG A 405 -10.81 28.92 -12.16
CA ARG A 405 -10.21 29.71 -13.24
C ARG A 405 -8.81 29.20 -13.57
N THR A 406 -8.48 29.11 -14.85
CA THR A 406 -7.17 28.63 -15.30
C THR A 406 -6.11 29.72 -15.12
N GLY A 407 -4.87 29.30 -14.85
CA GLY A 407 -3.71 30.20 -14.79
C GLY A 407 -3.60 31.08 -13.54
N ALA A 408 -4.59 31.07 -12.65
CA ALA A 408 -4.45 31.66 -11.32
C ALA A 408 -3.43 30.87 -10.48
N ALA A 409 -2.64 31.56 -9.65
CA ALA A 409 -1.61 30.94 -8.81
C ALA A 409 -2.19 29.97 -7.77
N ASP A 410 -3.45 30.16 -7.40
CA ASP A 410 -4.24 29.36 -6.48
C ASP A 410 -5.34 28.56 -7.19
N SER A 411 -5.18 28.31 -8.50
CA SER A 411 -6.16 27.55 -9.29
C SER A 411 -6.28 26.10 -8.82
N PHE A 412 -7.51 25.66 -8.52
CA PHE A 412 -7.90 24.28 -8.25
C PHE A 412 -8.31 23.52 -9.51
N GLN A 413 -8.29 24.15 -10.69
CA GLN A 413 -8.63 23.52 -11.96
C GLN A 413 -7.82 22.24 -12.23
N PRO A 414 -6.49 22.20 -12.02
CA PRO A 414 -5.70 20.98 -12.22
C PRO A 414 -6.13 19.86 -11.27
N LEU A 415 -6.47 20.20 -10.02
CA LEU A 415 -6.92 19.24 -9.02
C LEU A 415 -8.29 18.66 -9.39
N ALA A 416 -9.22 19.50 -9.89
CA ALA A 416 -10.52 19.06 -10.36
C ALA A 416 -10.41 18.06 -11.53
N LEU A 417 -9.54 18.33 -12.50
CA LEU A 417 -9.27 17.43 -13.62
C LEU A 417 -8.68 16.09 -13.17
N LEU A 418 -7.73 16.12 -12.23
CA LEU A 418 -7.10 14.91 -11.72
C LEU A 418 -8.10 14.04 -10.93
N TYR A 419 -8.91 14.67 -10.08
CA TYR A 419 -9.92 14.00 -9.24
C TYR A 419 -11.13 13.50 -10.04
N GLY A 420 -11.49 14.14 -11.16
CA GLY A 420 -12.51 13.64 -12.10
C GLY A 420 -11.95 12.72 -13.18
N GLY A 421 -10.63 12.64 -13.33
CA GLY A 421 -9.96 11.86 -14.36
C GLY A 421 -9.41 10.54 -13.81
N PRO A 422 -8.07 10.33 -13.83
CA PRO A 422 -7.46 9.06 -13.42
C PRO A 422 -7.87 8.59 -12.02
N PHE A 423 -7.89 9.49 -11.03
CA PHE A 423 -8.24 9.11 -9.66
C PHE A 423 -9.71 8.73 -9.50
N TYR A 424 -10.63 9.32 -10.28
CA TYR A 424 -12.02 8.89 -10.29
C TYR A 424 -12.16 7.45 -10.80
N ARG A 425 -11.44 7.11 -11.88
CA ARG A 425 -11.49 5.77 -12.48
C ARG A 425 -10.97 4.71 -11.50
N SER A 426 -9.85 5.00 -10.83
CA SER A 426 -9.30 4.15 -9.77
C SER A 426 -10.26 3.99 -8.59
N PHE A 427 -10.92 5.06 -8.14
CA PHE A 427 -11.94 4.98 -7.08
C PHE A 427 -13.15 4.12 -7.45
N GLY A 428 -13.48 3.99 -8.75
CA GLY A 428 -14.46 3.03 -9.23
C GLY A 428 -14.13 1.58 -8.86
N GLU A 429 -12.85 1.29 -8.62
CA GLU A 429 -12.33 -0.02 -8.22
C GLU A 429 -11.92 -0.08 -6.74
N LEU A 430 -12.39 0.84 -5.89
CA LEU A 430 -12.09 0.87 -4.44
C LEU A 430 -12.32 -0.49 -3.73
N ALA A 431 -13.33 -1.25 -4.18
CA ALA A 431 -13.61 -2.58 -3.64
C ALA A 431 -12.46 -3.59 -3.85
N HIS A 432 -11.58 -3.38 -4.82
CA HIS A 432 -10.33 -4.13 -4.93
C HIS A 432 -9.41 -3.78 -3.76
N SER A 433 -9.10 -2.50 -3.55
CA SER A 433 -8.21 -2.06 -2.48
C SER A 433 -8.67 -2.46 -1.09
N VAL A 434 -9.98 -2.39 -0.83
CA VAL A 434 -10.53 -2.86 0.46
C VAL A 434 -10.36 -4.37 0.63
N ARG A 435 -10.41 -5.16 -0.45
CA ARG A 435 -10.31 -6.62 -0.38
C ARG A 435 -8.87 -7.13 -0.32
N THR A 436 -7.93 -6.43 -0.93
CA THR A 436 -6.55 -6.91 -1.09
C THR A 436 -5.53 -6.08 -0.31
N GLY A 437 -5.88 -4.86 0.10
CA GLY A 437 -4.93 -3.88 0.63
C GLY A 437 -4.05 -3.23 -0.44
N GLU A 438 -4.24 -3.55 -1.72
CA GLU A 438 -3.46 -3.04 -2.86
C GLU A 438 -4.15 -1.84 -3.53
N GLU A 439 -3.40 -0.93 -4.14
CA GLU A 439 -3.96 0.25 -4.78
C GLU A 439 -4.77 -0.09 -6.06
N ALA A 440 -5.97 0.47 -6.15
CA ALA A 440 -6.85 0.30 -7.31
C ALA A 440 -6.30 0.97 -8.56
N PHE A 441 -5.44 2.00 -8.41
CA PHE A 441 -4.78 2.63 -9.54
C PHE A 441 -3.98 1.62 -10.37
N ALA A 442 -3.17 0.78 -9.73
CA ALA A 442 -2.38 -0.24 -10.43
C ALA A 442 -3.27 -1.29 -11.11
N LYS A 443 -4.43 -1.62 -10.52
CA LYS A 443 -5.42 -2.47 -11.18
C LYS A 443 -5.99 -1.84 -12.45
N VAL A 444 -6.32 -0.55 -12.42
CA VAL A 444 -6.98 0.14 -13.54
C VAL A 444 -5.99 0.47 -14.65
N PHE A 445 -4.77 0.90 -14.30
CA PHE A 445 -3.78 1.42 -15.26
C PHE A 445 -2.62 0.46 -15.53
N GLY A 446 -2.56 -0.68 -14.83
CA GLY A 446 -1.57 -1.74 -15.01
C GLY A 446 -0.24 -1.50 -14.29
N GLU A 447 -0.05 -0.34 -13.66
CA GLU A 447 1.16 0.04 -12.95
C GLU A 447 0.86 1.14 -11.90
N HIS A 448 1.80 1.39 -11.00
CA HIS A 448 1.70 2.45 -10.02
C HIS A 448 1.61 3.85 -10.66
N HIS A 449 1.00 4.82 -9.98
CA HIS A 449 0.67 6.13 -10.57
C HIS A 449 1.90 6.93 -11.01
N PHE A 450 3.02 6.91 -10.27
CA PHE A 450 4.23 7.64 -10.66
C PHE A 450 4.82 7.15 -12.00
N PRO A 451 5.12 5.85 -12.21
CA PRO A 451 5.49 5.32 -13.52
C PRO A 451 4.47 5.65 -14.61
N HIS A 452 3.17 5.53 -14.31
CA HIS A 452 2.12 5.84 -15.26
C HIS A 452 2.18 7.31 -15.72
N PHE A 453 2.25 8.26 -14.79
CA PHE A 453 2.33 9.69 -15.11
C PHE A 453 3.63 10.03 -15.84
N ALA A 454 4.77 9.45 -15.44
CA ALA A 454 6.04 9.67 -16.13
C ALA A 454 6.01 9.24 -17.62
N ARG A 455 5.18 8.26 -17.98
CA ARG A 455 4.97 7.81 -19.37
C ARG A 455 3.99 8.69 -20.16
N HIS A 456 3.25 9.57 -19.48
CA HIS A 456 2.22 10.44 -20.07
C HIS A 456 2.52 11.90 -19.69
N PRO A 457 3.33 12.63 -20.48
CA PRO A 457 3.81 13.97 -20.13
C PRO A 457 2.70 14.96 -19.75
N GLU A 458 1.54 14.89 -20.40
CA GLU A 458 0.37 15.73 -20.08
C GLU A 458 -0.21 15.43 -18.68
N LEU A 459 -0.20 14.17 -18.26
CA LEU A 459 -0.65 13.77 -16.92
C LEU A 459 0.39 14.09 -15.85
N ALA A 460 1.69 13.97 -16.15
CA ALA A 460 2.74 14.43 -15.26
C ALA A 460 2.64 15.93 -14.99
N ASP A 461 2.52 16.75 -16.06
CA ASP A 461 2.32 18.20 -15.95
C ASP A 461 1.03 18.55 -15.21
N LEU A 462 -0.07 17.82 -15.46
CA LEU A 462 -1.32 17.99 -14.71
C LEU A 462 -1.14 17.69 -13.22
N PHE A 463 -0.47 16.59 -12.88
CA PHE A 463 -0.19 16.19 -11.50
C PHE A 463 0.67 17.23 -10.79
N ASP A 464 1.72 17.71 -11.43
CA ASP A 464 2.62 18.73 -10.87
C ASP A 464 1.86 20.04 -10.59
N ARG A 465 1.02 20.50 -11.53
CA ARG A 465 0.14 21.66 -11.31
C ARG A 465 -0.89 21.43 -10.21
N ALA A 466 -1.46 20.22 -10.11
CA ALA A 466 -2.40 19.88 -9.04
C ALA A 466 -1.73 19.87 -7.67
N MET A 467 -0.48 19.41 -7.58
CA MET A 467 0.30 19.51 -6.35
C MET A 467 0.64 20.96 -6.01
N ALA A 468 0.98 21.79 -7.00
CA ALA A 468 1.21 23.22 -6.80
C ALA A 468 -0.05 23.98 -6.30
N ALA A 469 -1.24 23.60 -6.75
CA ALA A 469 -2.51 24.18 -6.28
C ALA A 469 -2.72 24.03 -4.76
N SER A 470 -2.09 23.02 -4.15
CA SER A 470 -2.14 22.81 -2.69
C SER A 470 -1.11 23.61 -1.89
N ALA A 471 -0.21 24.35 -2.55
CA ALA A 471 0.85 25.15 -1.94
C ALA A 471 0.38 26.20 -0.90
N PRO A 472 -0.82 26.81 -0.99
CA PRO A 472 -1.31 27.71 0.05
C PRO A 472 -1.37 27.08 1.46
N MET A 473 -1.43 25.75 1.56
CA MET A 473 -1.28 25.00 2.82
C MET A 473 -0.01 25.35 3.58
N PHE A 474 1.07 25.68 2.87
CA PHE A 474 2.38 25.99 3.46
C PHE A 474 2.50 27.44 3.94
N ALA A 475 1.54 28.32 3.64
CA ALA A 475 1.63 29.75 3.95
C ALA A 475 1.95 30.05 5.44
N PRO A 476 1.38 29.34 6.44
CA PRO A 476 1.66 29.64 7.84
C PRO A 476 3.01 29.10 8.34
N VAL A 477 3.65 28.16 7.63
CA VAL A 477 4.77 27.36 8.16
C VAL A 477 5.93 28.25 8.63
N ALA A 478 6.32 29.25 7.84
CA ALA A 478 7.41 30.15 8.17
C ALA A 478 7.15 31.00 9.44
N GLY A 479 5.89 31.22 9.81
CA GLY A 479 5.50 31.93 11.04
C GLY A 479 5.37 31.05 12.27
N LEU A 480 5.37 29.72 12.10
CA LEU A 480 5.23 28.73 13.18
C LEU A 480 6.56 28.17 13.66
N VAL A 481 7.65 28.49 12.97
CA VAL A 481 9.01 28.03 13.23
C VAL A 481 9.91 29.24 13.42
N ASP A 482 10.75 29.22 14.46
CA ASP A 482 11.76 30.26 14.64
C ASP A 482 12.92 30.05 13.65
N LEU A 483 12.79 30.63 12.46
CA LEU A 483 13.80 30.54 11.41
C LEU A 483 15.07 31.34 11.72
N SER A 484 15.08 32.21 12.75
CA SER A 484 16.25 33.02 13.10
C SER A 484 17.37 32.19 13.73
N ALA A 485 17.02 31.08 14.36
CA ALA A 485 17.95 30.13 14.98
C ALA A 485 18.63 29.19 13.97
N HIS A 486 18.07 29.08 12.76
CA HIS A 486 18.49 28.13 11.74
C HIS A 486 19.34 28.79 10.64
N ARG A 487 20.14 28.00 9.94
CA ARG A 487 21.06 28.43 8.87
C ARG A 487 20.87 27.64 7.59
N VAL A 488 20.64 26.33 7.69
CA VAL A 488 20.57 25.42 6.54
C VAL A 488 19.35 24.52 6.68
N VAL A 489 18.40 24.71 5.77
CA VAL A 489 17.19 23.88 5.67
C VAL A 489 17.42 22.77 4.65
N VAL A 490 17.24 21.52 5.05
CA VAL A 490 17.26 20.35 4.16
C VAL A 490 15.82 19.89 3.92
N ASP A 491 15.33 20.05 2.69
CA ASP A 491 14.01 19.57 2.26
C ASP A 491 14.16 18.19 1.61
N VAL A 492 13.71 17.15 2.33
CA VAL A 492 13.87 15.75 1.96
C VAL A 492 12.66 15.29 1.17
N ALA A 493 12.85 14.91 -0.10
CA ALA A 493 11.77 14.68 -1.05
C ALA A 493 10.88 15.92 -1.24
N GLY A 494 11.52 17.09 -1.38
CA GLY A 494 10.85 18.39 -1.43
C GLY A 494 10.06 18.69 -2.71
N GLY A 495 9.96 17.73 -3.66
CA GLY A 495 9.33 17.93 -4.95
C GLY A 495 9.93 19.11 -5.73
N ASN A 496 9.07 20.03 -6.19
CA ASN A 496 9.49 21.27 -6.88
C ASN A 496 10.05 22.35 -5.94
N GLY A 497 10.17 22.07 -4.63
CA GLY A 497 10.78 22.96 -3.64
C GLY A 497 9.93 24.15 -3.22
N GLU A 498 8.62 24.13 -3.48
CA GLU A 498 7.73 25.25 -3.14
C GLU A 498 7.74 25.59 -1.64
N LEU A 499 7.77 24.57 -0.76
CA LEU A 499 7.88 24.78 0.68
C LEU A 499 9.24 25.39 1.06
N LEU A 500 10.34 24.81 0.61
CA LEU A 500 11.68 25.36 0.82
C LEU A 500 11.78 26.80 0.31
N GLY A 501 11.28 27.09 -0.89
CA GLY A 501 11.26 28.44 -1.46
C GLY A 501 10.53 29.45 -0.57
N ARG A 502 9.41 29.07 0.06
CA ARG A 502 8.70 29.92 1.04
C ARG A 502 9.54 30.20 2.28
N LEU A 503 10.21 29.18 2.83
CA LEU A 503 11.09 29.34 3.99
C LEU A 503 12.26 30.29 3.66
N LEU A 504 12.89 30.12 2.50
CA LEU A 504 14.00 30.98 2.06
C LEU A 504 13.56 32.44 1.81
N ARG A 505 12.36 32.67 1.26
CA ARG A 505 11.82 34.03 1.10
C ARG A 505 11.52 34.69 2.45
N ALA A 506 11.00 33.93 3.41
CA ALA A 506 10.67 34.45 4.74
C ALA A 506 11.91 34.79 5.58
N ALA A 507 13.02 34.07 5.38
CA ALA A 507 14.25 34.26 6.14
C ALA A 507 15.47 34.40 5.19
N PRO A 508 15.89 35.64 4.84
CA PRO A 508 16.95 35.89 3.85
C PRO A 508 18.32 35.31 4.19
N HIS A 509 18.60 35.02 5.46
CA HIS A 509 19.86 34.43 5.91
C HIS A 509 19.93 32.91 5.72
N LEU A 510 18.80 32.23 5.48
CA LEU A 510 18.77 30.77 5.30
C LEU A 510 19.37 30.37 3.96
N ARG A 511 20.02 29.21 3.94
CA ARG A 511 20.36 28.45 2.73
C ARG A 511 19.54 27.16 2.70
N GLY A 512 19.27 26.67 1.51
CA GLY A 512 18.50 25.45 1.29
C GLY A 512 19.35 24.34 0.70
N VAL A 513 19.00 23.10 1.03
CA VAL A 513 19.38 21.90 0.30
C VAL A 513 18.08 21.18 -0.07
N LEU A 514 17.88 20.88 -1.35
CA LEU A 514 16.73 20.12 -1.82
C LEU A 514 17.19 18.76 -2.32
N LEU A 515 16.73 17.69 -1.67
CA LEU A 515 16.96 16.31 -2.10
C LEU A 515 15.71 15.77 -2.80
N GLU A 516 15.85 15.35 -4.05
CA GLU A 516 14.76 14.72 -4.82
C GLU A 516 15.32 13.80 -5.92
N ARG A 517 14.42 13.11 -6.63
CA ARG A 517 14.73 12.37 -7.85
C ARG A 517 15.18 13.33 -8.96
N PRO A 518 15.98 12.86 -9.93
CA PRO A 518 16.57 13.71 -10.97
C PRO A 518 15.57 14.64 -11.69
N HIS A 519 14.44 14.10 -12.15
CA HIS A 519 13.44 14.89 -12.88
C HIS A 519 12.77 15.98 -12.02
N ALA A 520 12.56 15.73 -10.72
CA ALA A 520 11.97 16.71 -9.82
C ALA A 520 12.99 17.80 -9.45
N VAL A 521 14.27 17.45 -9.35
CA VAL A 521 15.37 18.42 -9.18
C VAL A 521 15.43 19.41 -10.36
N GLU A 522 15.33 18.93 -11.60
CA GLU A 522 15.32 19.81 -12.78
C GLU A 522 14.16 20.83 -12.73
N ALA A 523 12.97 20.39 -12.30
CA ALA A 523 11.81 21.26 -12.13
C ALA A 523 12.03 22.29 -10.99
N ALA A 524 12.62 21.86 -9.88
CA ALA A 524 12.93 22.73 -8.75
C ALA A 524 13.98 23.80 -9.10
N GLU A 525 15.03 23.43 -9.84
CA GLU A 525 16.07 24.36 -10.32
C GLU A 525 15.46 25.49 -11.14
N LYS A 526 14.57 25.14 -12.08
CA LYS A 526 13.84 26.12 -12.90
C LYS A 526 12.98 27.05 -12.03
N ALA A 527 12.20 26.49 -11.11
CA ALA A 527 11.32 27.27 -10.24
C ALA A 527 12.12 28.24 -9.33
N PHE A 528 13.27 27.80 -8.81
CA PHE A 528 14.14 28.64 -7.98
C PHE A 528 14.87 29.71 -8.79
N ALA A 529 15.26 29.42 -10.03
CA ALA A 529 15.83 30.42 -10.93
C ALA A 529 14.82 31.53 -11.24
N GLU A 530 13.57 31.17 -11.58
CA GLU A 530 12.47 32.12 -11.81
C GLU A 530 12.14 32.94 -10.55
N ALA A 531 12.28 32.34 -9.37
CA ALA A 531 12.07 33.00 -8.08
C ALA A 531 13.26 33.82 -7.57
N GLY A 532 14.41 33.79 -8.24
CA GLY A 532 15.64 34.47 -7.78
C GLY A 532 16.23 33.89 -6.49
N LEU A 533 16.09 32.57 -6.27
CA LEU A 533 16.56 31.85 -5.08
C LEU A 533 17.67 30.81 -5.38
N ALA A 534 18.05 30.64 -6.64
CA ALA A 534 18.96 29.57 -7.07
C ALA A 534 20.33 29.62 -6.37
N ASP A 535 20.87 30.81 -6.09
CA ASP A 535 22.16 31.00 -5.39
C ASP A 535 22.12 30.59 -3.90
N ARG A 536 20.91 30.49 -3.34
CA ARG A 536 20.67 30.14 -1.95
C ARG A 536 20.31 28.67 -1.76
N CYS A 537 20.15 27.89 -2.82
CA CYS A 537 19.75 26.49 -2.74
C CYS A 537 20.76 25.58 -3.44
N ARG A 538 21.17 24.50 -2.76
CA ARG A 538 21.89 23.40 -3.38
C ARG A 538 20.89 22.30 -3.75
N PHE A 539 20.89 21.88 -5.00
CA PHE A 539 20.05 20.78 -5.47
C PHE A 539 20.83 19.48 -5.47
N MET A 540 20.21 18.41 -4.98
CA MET A 540 20.80 17.08 -4.87
C MET A 540 19.84 16.05 -5.44
N ALA A 541 20.24 15.45 -6.57
CA ALA A 541 19.53 14.31 -7.13
C ALA A 541 19.92 13.03 -6.36
N GLY A 542 18.95 12.31 -5.81
CA GLY A 542 19.22 11.12 -5.02
C GLY A 542 17.98 10.40 -4.50
N ASP A 543 18.24 9.36 -3.71
CA ASP A 543 17.22 8.55 -3.04
C ASP A 543 17.36 8.74 -1.52
N PHE A 544 16.36 9.37 -0.92
CA PHE A 544 16.32 9.66 0.52
C PHE A 544 16.21 8.41 1.40
N THR A 545 15.88 7.24 0.84
CA THR A 545 15.93 5.97 1.57
C THR A 545 17.36 5.43 1.69
N SER A 546 18.24 5.90 0.81
CA SER A 546 19.65 5.55 0.76
C SER A 546 20.51 6.58 1.51
N GLU A 547 20.41 7.86 1.15
CA GLU A 547 21.25 8.94 1.68
C GLU A 547 20.44 10.22 1.88
N VAL A 548 20.65 10.89 3.02
CA VAL A 548 20.09 12.22 3.33
C VAL A 548 21.26 13.17 3.58
N PRO A 549 21.30 14.37 2.93
CA PRO A 549 22.37 15.34 3.09
C PRO A 549 22.57 15.72 4.56
N ASP A 550 23.83 15.75 5.00
CA ASP A 550 24.22 16.25 6.30
C ASP A 550 24.36 17.79 6.31
N GLY A 551 24.71 18.35 7.47
CA GLY A 551 25.05 19.78 7.61
C GLY A 551 23.84 20.73 7.70
N GLY A 552 22.61 20.22 7.62
CA GLY A 552 21.40 20.96 7.99
C GLY A 552 21.23 21.14 9.49
N ASP A 553 20.55 22.21 9.91
CA ASP A 553 20.05 22.41 11.28
C ASP A 553 18.52 22.37 11.37
N LEU A 554 17.83 22.48 10.22
CA LEU A 554 16.40 22.26 10.05
C LEU A 554 16.16 21.26 8.91
N TYR A 555 15.44 20.18 9.18
CA TYR A 555 15.04 19.19 8.18
C TYR A 555 13.53 19.24 7.98
N VAL A 556 13.08 18.96 6.76
CA VAL A 556 11.66 18.98 6.41
C VAL A 556 11.30 17.70 5.68
N LEU A 557 10.21 17.07 6.12
CA LEU A 557 9.50 16.00 5.42
C LEU A 557 8.05 16.45 5.27
N SER A 558 7.60 16.70 4.04
CA SER A 558 6.25 17.16 3.77
C SER A 558 5.53 16.24 2.79
N ARG A 559 4.45 15.58 3.26
CA ARG A 559 3.68 14.61 2.46
C ARG A 559 4.59 13.53 1.89
N VAL A 560 5.42 12.95 2.76
CA VAL A 560 6.39 11.92 2.40
C VAL A 560 6.04 10.63 3.11
N LEU A 561 5.90 10.66 4.43
CA LEU A 561 5.73 9.45 5.24
C LEU A 561 4.38 8.79 5.01
N HIS A 562 3.37 9.55 4.57
CA HIS A 562 2.06 8.99 4.23
C HIS A 562 2.07 8.05 3.01
N ASP A 563 3.11 8.07 2.17
CA ASP A 563 3.25 7.16 1.02
C ASP A 563 3.78 5.77 1.42
N TRP A 564 4.28 5.63 2.64
CA TRP A 564 5.07 4.47 3.06
C TRP A 564 4.41 3.72 4.21
N ASP A 565 4.72 2.43 4.34
CA ASP A 565 4.42 1.66 5.55
C ASP A 565 5.32 2.08 6.73
N ASP A 566 5.05 1.54 7.92
CA ASP A 566 5.76 1.92 9.14
C ASP A 566 7.25 1.51 9.12
N GLU A 567 7.60 0.39 8.49
CA GLU A 567 8.99 -0.08 8.39
C GLU A 567 9.83 0.86 7.51
N ARG A 568 9.25 1.27 6.39
CA ARG A 568 9.84 2.25 5.48
C ARG A 568 9.89 3.64 6.09
N CYS A 569 8.84 4.08 6.79
CA CYS A 569 8.88 5.32 7.58
C CYS A 569 10.06 5.32 8.55
N LEU A 570 10.23 4.26 9.34
CA LEU A 570 11.34 4.14 10.29
C LEU A 570 12.70 4.16 9.60
N THR A 571 12.81 3.56 8.42
CA THR A 571 14.04 3.58 7.62
C THR A 571 14.40 5.01 7.21
N ILE A 572 13.44 5.75 6.64
CA ILE A 572 13.61 7.14 6.22
C ILE A 572 13.98 8.03 7.41
N LEU A 573 13.25 7.89 8.51
CA LEU A 573 13.47 8.66 9.73
C LEU A 573 14.83 8.39 10.35
N ARG A 574 15.29 7.13 10.36
CA ARG A 574 16.64 6.77 10.85
C ARG A 574 17.74 7.36 9.97
N ARG A 575 17.54 7.47 8.65
CA ARG A 575 18.48 8.15 7.75
C ARG A 575 18.55 9.65 8.04
N CYS A 576 17.40 10.30 8.21
CA CYS A 576 17.35 11.70 8.66
C CYS A 576 18.08 11.85 10.00
N ALA A 577 17.82 10.96 10.96
CA ALA A 577 18.45 10.98 12.27
C ALA A 577 19.98 10.79 12.23
N GLN A 578 20.51 10.09 11.22
CA GLN A 578 21.95 9.90 11.01
C GLN A 578 22.62 11.14 10.41
N ALA A 579 21.93 11.86 9.52
CA ALA A 579 22.41 13.09 8.90
C ALA A 579 22.33 14.31 9.84
N MET A 580 21.38 14.28 10.79
CA MET A 580 21.11 15.37 11.73
C MET A 580 22.08 15.38 12.92
N ALA A 581 22.69 16.54 13.17
CA ALA A 581 23.40 16.77 14.43
C ALA A 581 22.41 16.76 15.62
N PRO A 582 22.82 16.30 16.82
CA PRO A 582 21.98 16.40 18.02
C PRO A 582 21.48 17.83 18.26
N GLY A 583 20.20 17.98 18.59
CA GLY A 583 19.56 19.28 18.76
C GLY A 583 18.99 19.91 17.48
N SER A 584 19.32 19.40 16.29
CA SER A 584 18.71 19.84 15.03
C SER A 584 17.20 19.56 15.02
N GLU A 585 16.45 20.33 14.26
CA GLU A 585 14.99 20.26 14.23
C GLU A 585 14.49 19.54 12.97
N LEU A 586 13.43 18.74 13.11
CA LEU A 586 12.70 18.10 12.02
C LEU A 586 11.26 18.58 12.01
N LEU A 587 10.83 19.11 10.87
CA LEU A 587 9.44 19.47 10.57
C LEU A 587 8.80 18.34 9.78
N LEU A 588 7.73 17.77 10.33
CA LEU A 588 6.89 16.81 9.64
C LEU A 588 5.56 17.49 9.28
N ILE A 589 5.25 17.59 7.99
CA ILE A 589 4.00 18.17 7.51
C ILE A 589 3.16 17.09 6.84
N GLU A 590 2.08 16.68 7.50
CA GLU A 590 1.23 15.57 7.09
C GLU A 590 -0.24 15.88 7.38
N ARG A 591 -1.16 15.08 6.82
CA ARG A 591 -2.57 15.09 7.23
C ARG A 591 -2.75 14.15 8.41
N LEU A 592 -3.41 14.63 9.47
CA LEU A 592 -3.59 13.84 10.68
C LEU A 592 -4.98 13.23 10.74
N LEU A 593 -5.03 11.92 10.93
CA LEU A 593 -6.28 11.24 11.25
C LEU A 593 -6.83 11.76 12.58
N PRO A 594 -8.14 12.09 12.62
CA PRO A 594 -8.79 12.47 13.87
C PRO A 594 -8.81 11.29 14.84
N THR A 595 -8.68 11.57 16.14
CA THR A 595 -8.88 10.57 17.20
C THR A 595 -10.32 10.54 17.72
N ASP A 596 -11.15 11.47 17.27
CA ASP A 596 -12.57 11.57 17.59
C ASP A 596 -13.44 11.26 16.35
N ALA A 597 -14.75 11.13 16.57
CA ALA A 597 -15.71 10.81 15.51
C ALA A 597 -16.06 12.02 14.60
N ARG A 598 -15.19 13.04 14.50
CA ARG A 598 -15.47 14.23 13.70
C ARG A 598 -15.38 13.93 12.21
N LEU A 599 -16.22 14.61 11.41
CA LEU A 599 -16.04 14.63 9.97
C LEU A 599 -14.70 15.28 9.65
N SER A 600 -13.82 14.56 8.95
CA SER A 600 -12.48 15.01 8.60
C SER A 600 -12.16 14.61 7.18
N LEU A 601 -11.65 15.55 6.39
CA LEU A 601 -11.14 15.27 5.05
C LEU A 601 -9.96 14.30 5.13
N ALA A 602 -9.19 14.28 6.22
CA ALA A 602 -8.09 13.32 6.40
C ALA A 602 -8.57 11.86 6.33
N VAL A 603 -9.79 11.55 6.79
CA VAL A 603 -10.36 10.18 6.71
C VAL A 603 -10.71 9.83 5.26
N ALA A 604 -11.29 10.77 4.51
CA ALA A 604 -11.54 10.57 3.09
C ALA A 604 -10.23 10.48 2.29
N TRP A 605 -9.21 11.25 2.69
CA TRP A 605 -7.88 11.20 2.09
C TRP A 605 -7.15 9.89 2.38
N ASP A 606 -7.28 9.32 3.57
CA ASP A 606 -6.72 7.99 3.87
C ASP A 606 -7.25 6.92 2.92
N LEU A 607 -8.55 6.97 2.62
CA LEU A 607 -9.16 6.11 1.61
C LEU A 607 -8.62 6.40 0.20
N HIS A 608 -8.35 7.67 -0.11
CA HIS A 608 -7.68 8.07 -1.35
C HIS A 608 -6.25 7.53 -1.42
N MET A 609 -5.49 7.59 -0.33
CA MET A 609 -4.13 7.07 -0.25
C MET A 609 -4.13 5.56 -0.49
N LEU A 610 -5.01 4.81 0.19
CA LEU A 610 -5.18 3.38 -0.06
C LEU A 610 -5.52 3.08 -1.53
N CYS A 611 -6.45 3.84 -2.12
CA CYS A 611 -7.00 3.54 -3.43
C CYS A 611 -6.08 3.96 -4.59
N ASN A 612 -5.44 5.12 -4.49
CA ASN A 612 -4.69 5.72 -5.60
C ASN A 612 -3.17 5.60 -5.48
N VAL A 613 -2.65 5.43 -4.27
CA VAL A 613 -1.21 5.54 -3.98
C VAL A 613 -0.65 4.28 -3.31
N GLY A 614 -1.45 3.56 -2.52
CA GLY A 614 -0.98 2.48 -1.65
C GLY A 614 -0.44 2.96 -0.30
N GLY A 615 -0.56 4.26 -0.01
CA GLY A 615 -0.16 4.90 1.24
C GLY A 615 -1.25 4.86 2.33
N ARG A 616 -1.00 5.57 3.44
CA ARG A 616 -1.96 5.77 4.54
C ARG A 616 -1.69 7.06 5.31
N GLU A 617 -2.76 7.66 5.79
CA GLU A 617 -2.69 8.72 6.78
C GLU A 617 -2.55 8.14 8.19
N ARG A 618 -2.04 8.95 9.13
CA ARG A 618 -1.77 8.51 10.50
C ARG A 618 -2.23 9.53 11.53
N THR A 619 -2.46 9.08 12.75
CA THR A 619 -2.74 9.98 13.87
C THR A 619 -1.45 10.67 14.36
N SER A 620 -1.60 11.79 15.08
CA SER A 620 -0.45 12.46 15.73
C SER A 620 0.34 11.49 16.60
N ASP A 621 -0.34 10.71 17.43
CA ASP A 621 0.32 9.75 18.34
C ASP A 621 1.07 8.64 17.60
N HIS A 622 0.60 8.24 16.41
CA HIS A 622 1.30 7.27 15.58
C HIS A 622 2.60 7.86 15.04
N TYR A 623 2.56 9.06 14.44
CA TYR A 623 3.78 9.74 14.01
C TYR A 623 4.75 9.97 15.17
N ARG A 624 4.25 10.36 16.35
CA ARG A 624 5.09 10.55 17.53
C ARG A 624 5.81 9.26 17.94
N ARG A 625 5.17 8.09 17.86
CA ARG A 625 5.83 6.80 18.14
C ARG A 625 6.92 6.48 17.12
N LEU A 626 6.65 6.67 15.83
CA LEU A 626 7.65 6.42 14.77
C LEU A 626 8.89 7.32 14.93
N LEU A 627 8.66 8.60 15.23
CA LEU A 627 9.71 9.60 15.45
C LEU A 627 10.50 9.32 16.73
N ASP A 628 9.82 8.97 17.83
CA ASP A 628 10.47 8.57 19.08
C ASP A 628 11.40 7.38 18.84
N GLU A 629 10.91 6.31 18.21
CA GLU A 629 11.72 5.13 17.87
C GLU A 629 12.92 5.47 16.97
N ALA A 630 12.79 6.47 16.10
CA ALA A 630 13.86 6.93 15.22
C ALA A 630 14.85 7.92 15.87
N GLY A 631 14.68 8.28 17.15
CA GLY A 631 15.63 9.14 17.85
C GLY A 631 15.23 10.61 17.93
N PHE A 632 13.92 10.92 17.88
CA PHE A 632 13.40 12.29 17.89
C PHE A 632 12.45 12.56 19.06
N ASP A 633 12.62 13.72 19.70
CA ASP A 633 11.72 14.21 20.74
C ASP A 633 10.63 15.11 20.13
N PHE A 634 9.37 14.82 20.44
CA PHE A 634 8.26 15.69 20.03
C PHE A 634 8.31 17.05 20.73
N THR A 635 8.10 18.13 19.97
CA THR A 635 8.13 19.52 20.46
C THR A 635 6.75 20.17 20.42
N SER A 636 6.09 20.21 19.26
CA SER A 636 4.76 20.82 19.14
C SER A 636 4.00 20.33 17.90
N CYS A 637 2.71 20.65 17.82
CA CYS A 637 1.84 20.37 16.69
C CYS A 637 0.96 21.60 16.40
N HIS A 638 0.83 21.99 15.13
CA HIS A 638 0.05 23.14 14.67
C HIS A 638 -0.84 22.75 13.49
N GLU A 639 -2.09 23.21 13.49
CA GLU A 639 -2.98 23.03 12.34
C GLU A 639 -2.60 23.96 11.19
N LEU A 640 -2.73 23.45 9.96
CA LEU A 640 -2.51 24.18 8.71
C LEU A 640 -3.80 24.20 7.87
N PRO A 641 -3.92 25.11 6.88
CA PRO A 641 -5.00 25.10 5.92
C PRO A 641 -5.19 23.75 5.24
N LEU A 642 -6.39 23.52 4.71
CA LEU A 642 -6.78 22.25 4.09
C LEU A 642 -6.66 21.05 5.04
N GLN A 643 -6.67 21.23 6.36
CA GLN A 643 -6.58 20.15 7.37
C GLN A 643 -5.26 19.36 7.36
N ALA A 644 -4.16 20.00 6.97
CA ALA A 644 -2.83 19.47 7.28
C ALA A 644 -2.38 19.89 8.69
N ALA A 645 -1.28 19.32 9.15
CA ALA A 645 -0.64 19.70 10.40
C ALA A 645 0.88 19.76 10.24
N LEU A 646 1.50 20.68 10.97
CA LEU A 646 2.94 20.75 11.19
C LEU A 646 3.26 20.16 12.56
N LEU A 647 4.01 19.06 12.59
CA LEU A 647 4.58 18.48 13.80
C LEU A 647 6.07 18.83 13.85
N ARG A 648 6.52 19.26 15.01
CA ARG A 648 7.91 19.69 15.25
C ARG A 648 8.59 18.68 16.16
N PHE A 649 9.80 18.28 15.79
CA PHE A 649 10.60 17.32 16.51
C PHE A 649 12.05 17.78 16.63
N ARG A 650 12.75 17.34 17.67
CA ARG A 650 14.17 17.62 17.88
C ARG A 650 14.97 16.33 17.91
N ARG A 651 16.12 16.31 17.24
CA ARG A 651 17.03 15.16 17.26
C ARG A 651 17.66 14.99 18.64
N ARG A 652 17.54 13.78 19.21
CA ARG A 652 18.19 13.37 20.47
C ARG A 652 19.70 13.28 20.36
#